data_AF-W7XAQ0-F1
#
_entry.id   AF-W7XAQ0-F1
#
_cell.length_a   1.000
_cell.length_b   1.000
_cell.length_c   1.000
_cell.angle_alpha   90.00
_cell.angle_beta   90.00
_cell.angle_gamma   90.00
#
_symmetry.space_group_name_H-M   'P 1'
#
loop_
_entity.id
_entity.type
_entity.pdbx_description
1 polymer ?
#
loop_
_entity_poly.entity_id
_entity_poly.type
_entity_poly.pdbx_seq_one_letter_code
_entity_poly.pdbx_strand_id
1 'polypeptide(L)'
;MLLTFEYLICVNIPVWAGIIFLIFSHIQFTSNTLEKWEELSTIGIKNNEQQRLHNFALSNKIFTESLFQSISQDLTQMINFVYKDVKYSQKQVYNENIMCSNQNFIDKECSNTFLSLYERDMVLVELWFHVFKEEFNLLSPSEVQFFQNVIDMLYFIIFESFLFQELQLADGNDKEQICEQILFRSFSVFYDPRCRDWYKQAVNTVGQIFTKPYKFALDKKVGMTLSMSLKKLFYSVFSIDFSMSNLGNQVFVYQDNYDESSLSEGYTVLVHQDNQTIFHHRYWSEESNTLYSWPDIEYNQTTQYNQKDKEEFTNKIKEAIDFSQTKNYSILDFQNVDKFFIKFRKNNRKYVSVLYPVDIKSYQYPQNRRTQKSQIVLYVGRVHFDLSGLINDVMMNAKTMFIILNIVEAVIVLVIVIVSFLHYAAVFIRKLDFQLEILIQYLKQQEESSSASIITSNTYERKTATQSYSNSQKSIKEDNRNEKAFHTASKHLKQNNITKSNSSNRFFKKIQYEFYEMSILINSFQQLESVINLIKKGDQQIVGNISQKIMASSSAKQVFHSVNNNIGQGFCYFQLGQLYYQQRKYIQAAQNFEQSVNSMLIEVNIDDINQLSQKILNGNFNATLYQCQILQQRLFFYVLSQKEQALTFDRLNLSSSDLEKEDEKQSREIHQSLQQKFEEIKKKQNQIKDQNSLKPIQIIMNDELASDKHLITEQQDEINLNENEDREEEKELRISV
;
A
#
# COMPACT_ATOMS: atom_id res chain seq x y z
N MET A 1 -28.98 -40.38 62.46
CA MET A 1 -28.14 -39.16 62.41
C MET A 1 -26.69 -39.46 62.02
N LEU A 2 -25.97 -40.36 62.70
CA LEU A 2 -24.56 -40.66 62.34
C LEU A 2 -24.43 -41.28 60.93
N LEU A 3 -25.17 -42.35 60.64
CA LEU A 3 -25.21 -43.00 59.32
C LEU A 3 -25.63 -42.06 58.17
N THR A 4 -26.57 -41.14 58.44
CA THR A 4 -27.01 -40.14 57.47
C THR A 4 -25.94 -39.09 57.22
N PHE A 5 -25.15 -38.74 58.24
CA PHE A 5 -24.02 -37.83 58.12
C PHE A 5 -22.86 -38.47 57.36
N GLU A 6 -22.54 -39.73 57.66
CA GLU A 6 -21.54 -40.52 56.91
C GLU A 6 -21.93 -40.68 55.44
N TYR A 7 -23.20 -40.98 55.16
CA TYR A 7 -23.69 -41.07 53.77
C TYR A 7 -23.56 -39.74 53.04
N LEU A 8 -23.94 -38.63 53.69
CA LEU A 8 -23.77 -37.28 53.14
C LEU A 8 -22.28 -37.01 52.85
N ILE A 9 -21.39 -37.32 53.77
CA ILE A 9 -19.95 -37.09 53.57
C ILE A 9 -19.40 -37.94 52.42
N CYS A 10 -19.69 -39.24 52.40
CA CYS A 10 -19.18 -40.16 51.39
C CYS A 10 -19.64 -39.84 49.97
N VAL A 11 -20.89 -39.37 49.80
CA VAL A 11 -21.41 -39.02 48.47
C VAL A 11 -20.94 -37.63 48.04
N ASN A 12 -20.86 -36.67 48.96
CA ASN A 12 -20.63 -35.28 48.58
C ASN A 12 -19.16 -34.90 48.45
N ILE A 13 -18.24 -35.51 49.21
CA ILE A 13 -16.80 -35.23 49.05
C ILE A 13 -16.32 -35.48 47.60
N PRO A 14 -16.63 -36.62 46.95
CA PRO A 14 -16.25 -36.84 45.56
C PRO A 14 -16.84 -35.82 44.59
N VAL A 15 -18.09 -35.39 44.82
CA VAL A 15 -18.75 -34.35 44.01
C VAL A 15 -18.03 -33.01 44.16
N TRP A 16 -17.72 -32.61 45.40
CA TRP A 16 -16.94 -31.39 45.68
C TRP A 16 -15.56 -31.43 45.05
N ALA A 17 -14.83 -32.53 45.22
CA ALA A 17 -13.52 -32.71 44.61
C ALA A 17 -13.59 -32.62 43.09
N GLY A 18 -14.61 -33.23 42.47
CA GLY A 18 -14.86 -33.15 41.03
C GLY A 18 -15.15 -31.72 40.56
N ILE A 19 -16.00 -30.98 41.27
CA ILE A 19 -16.32 -29.58 40.95
C ILE A 19 -15.08 -28.68 41.08
N ILE A 20 -14.33 -28.79 42.18
CA ILE A 20 -13.10 -28.01 42.39
C ILE A 20 -12.08 -28.33 41.29
N PHE A 21 -11.90 -29.60 40.94
CA PHE A 21 -11.02 -30.01 39.85
C PHE A 21 -11.47 -29.44 38.50
N LEU A 22 -12.77 -29.44 38.19
CA LEU A 22 -13.30 -28.86 36.97
C LEU A 22 -13.10 -27.34 36.92
N ILE A 23 -13.33 -26.63 38.01
CA ILE A 23 -13.09 -25.18 38.11
C ILE A 23 -11.60 -24.89 37.91
N PHE A 24 -10.72 -25.62 38.59
CA PHE A 24 -9.28 -25.46 38.45
C PHE A 24 -8.80 -25.75 37.02
N SER A 25 -9.25 -26.85 36.43
CA SER A 25 -8.96 -27.23 35.04
C SER A 25 -9.46 -26.18 34.05
N HIS A 26 -10.66 -25.62 34.28
CA HIS A 26 -11.21 -24.54 33.47
C HIS A 26 -10.36 -23.27 33.56
N ILE A 27 -9.99 -22.83 34.78
CA ILE A 27 -9.13 -21.66 34.97
C ILE A 27 -7.78 -21.86 34.27
N GLN A 28 -7.16 -23.04 34.42
CA GLN A 28 -5.89 -23.36 33.77
C GLN A 28 -6.01 -23.37 32.25
N PHE A 29 -7.08 -23.97 31.70
CA PHE A 29 -7.34 -23.99 30.27
C PHE A 29 -7.56 -22.58 29.71
N THR A 30 -8.33 -21.75 30.39
CA THR A 30 -8.60 -20.37 29.98
C THR A 30 -7.32 -19.52 30.04
N SER A 31 -6.49 -19.69 31.08
CA SER A 31 -5.19 -19.01 31.19
C SER A 31 -4.27 -19.37 30.03
N ASN A 32 -4.10 -20.67 29.74
CA ASN A 32 -3.26 -21.13 28.62
C ASN A 32 -3.80 -20.65 27.27
N THR A 33 -5.12 -20.62 27.10
CA THR A 33 -5.76 -20.12 25.87
C THR A 33 -5.53 -18.63 25.69
N LEU A 34 -5.58 -17.87 26.79
CA LEU A 34 -5.35 -16.42 26.80
C LEU A 34 -3.90 -16.07 26.47
N GLU A 35 -2.93 -16.80 27.02
CA GLU A 35 -1.49 -16.64 26.69
C GLU A 35 -1.22 -16.95 25.21
N LYS A 36 -1.80 -18.04 24.69
CA LYS A 36 -1.66 -18.38 23.27
C LYS A 36 -2.33 -17.36 22.35
N TRP A 37 -3.48 -16.83 22.76
CA TRP A 37 -4.14 -15.75 22.03
C TRP A 37 -3.31 -14.46 22.03
N GLU A 38 -2.70 -14.12 23.17
CA GLU A 38 -1.78 -12.99 23.31
C GLU A 38 -0.58 -13.09 22.36
N GLU A 39 0.07 -14.27 22.32
CA GLU A 39 1.17 -14.56 21.40
C GLU A 39 0.74 -14.42 19.93
N LEU A 40 -0.35 -15.09 19.54
CA LEU A 40 -0.86 -15.06 18.16
C LEU A 40 -1.32 -13.66 17.74
N SER A 41 -1.95 -12.91 18.63
CA SER A 41 -2.36 -11.52 18.38
C SER A 41 -1.13 -10.64 18.18
N THR A 42 -0.12 -10.76 19.04
CA THR A 42 1.12 -9.98 18.94
C THR A 42 1.83 -10.25 17.61
N ILE A 43 1.91 -11.51 17.19
CA ILE A 43 2.45 -11.89 15.88
C ILE A 43 1.58 -11.31 14.75
N GLY A 44 0.26 -11.42 14.86
CA GLY A 44 -0.68 -10.89 13.87
C GLY A 44 -0.58 -9.37 13.70
N ILE A 45 -0.50 -8.63 14.81
CA ILE A 45 -0.31 -7.18 14.83
C ILE A 45 1.02 -6.82 14.18
N LYS A 46 2.11 -7.50 14.58
CA LYS A 46 3.43 -7.26 13.99
C LYS A 46 3.41 -7.48 12.47
N ASN A 47 2.82 -8.58 12.01
CA ASN A 47 2.72 -8.90 10.58
C ASN A 47 1.85 -7.88 9.84
N ASN A 48 0.74 -7.44 10.43
CA ASN A 48 -0.13 -6.42 9.85
C ASN A 48 0.57 -5.07 9.73
N GLU A 49 1.32 -4.66 10.77
CA GLU A 49 2.13 -3.44 10.76
C GLU A 49 3.24 -3.51 9.71
N GLN A 50 3.94 -4.64 9.62
CA GLN A 50 4.95 -4.87 8.59
C GLN A 50 4.34 -4.83 7.18
N GLN A 51 3.18 -5.46 6.97
CA GLN A 51 2.46 -5.44 5.69
C GLN A 51 1.99 -4.04 5.33
N ARG A 52 1.47 -3.28 6.31
CA ARG A 52 1.04 -1.89 6.12
C ARG A 52 2.21 -1.02 5.66
N LEU A 53 3.33 -1.06 6.39
CA LEU A 53 4.57 -0.37 6.02
C LEU A 53 5.06 -0.77 4.63
N HIS A 54 5.07 -2.07 4.35
CA HIS A 54 5.46 -2.62 3.06
C HIS A 54 4.61 -2.06 1.92
N ASN A 55 3.29 -2.00 2.06
CA ASN A 55 2.41 -1.48 1.01
C ASN A 55 2.70 0.00 0.67
N PHE A 56 2.96 0.83 1.68
CA PHE A 56 3.36 2.23 1.46
C PHE A 56 4.73 2.31 0.79
N ALA A 57 5.75 1.66 1.36
CA ALA A 57 7.11 1.73 0.86
C ALA A 57 7.26 1.10 -0.54
N LEU A 58 6.53 0.03 -0.85
CA LEU A 58 6.53 -0.61 -2.16
C LEU A 58 5.95 0.33 -3.23
N SER A 59 4.87 1.03 -2.91
CA SER A 59 4.25 1.98 -3.85
C SER A 59 5.24 3.12 -4.17
N ASN A 60 5.86 3.69 -3.14
CA ASN A 60 6.85 4.75 -3.30
C ASN A 60 8.12 4.24 -4.02
N LYS A 61 8.53 2.99 -3.77
CA LYS A 61 9.61 2.31 -4.50
C LYS A 61 9.31 2.23 -5.98
N ILE A 62 8.15 1.72 -6.38
CA ILE A 62 7.84 1.54 -7.80
C ILE A 62 7.76 2.89 -8.51
N PHE A 63 7.19 3.91 -7.87
CA PHE A 63 7.15 5.26 -8.44
C PHE A 63 8.57 5.82 -8.64
N THR A 64 9.40 5.71 -7.60
CA THR A 64 10.79 6.18 -7.63
C THR A 64 11.60 5.42 -8.68
N GLU A 65 11.50 4.09 -8.75
CA GLU A 65 12.14 3.28 -9.78
C GLU A 65 11.69 3.68 -11.18
N SER A 66 10.40 3.95 -11.39
CA SER A 66 9.88 4.39 -12.69
C SER A 66 10.46 5.75 -13.09
N LEU A 67 10.60 6.69 -12.16
CA LEU A 67 11.20 7.99 -12.40
C LEU A 67 12.67 7.85 -12.82
N PHE A 68 13.48 7.14 -12.03
CA PHE A 68 14.90 6.92 -12.36
C PHE A 68 15.07 6.12 -13.65
N GLN A 69 14.18 5.17 -13.92
CA GLN A 69 14.19 4.41 -15.16
C GLN A 69 13.86 5.30 -16.37
N SER A 70 12.98 6.30 -16.22
CA SER A 70 12.70 7.31 -17.25
C SER A 70 13.94 8.14 -17.54
N ILE A 71 14.54 8.76 -16.51
CA ILE A 71 15.74 9.60 -16.65
C ILE A 71 16.89 8.80 -17.31
N SER A 72 17.05 7.53 -16.93
CA SER A 72 18.00 6.60 -17.56
C SER A 72 17.72 6.37 -19.05
N GLN A 73 16.44 6.21 -19.42
CA GLN A 73 16.04 6.03 -20.81
C GLN A 73 16.25 7.31 -21.61
N ASP A 74 15.92 8.47 -21.04
CA ASP A 74 16.06 9.78 -21.67
C ASP A 74 17.53 10.04 -22.03
N LEU A 75 18.47 9.85 -21.09
CA LEU A 75 19.90 9.95 -21.39
C LEU A 75 20.33 8.99 -22.52
N THR A 76 19.81 7.76 -22.52
CA THR A 76 20.14 6.79 -23.58
C THR A 76 19.62 7.22 -24.94
N GLN A 77 18.40 7.77 -24.98
CA GLN A 77 17.78 8.25 -26.21
C GLN A 77 18.54 9.47 -26.74
N MET A 78 18.87 10.43 -25.88
CA MET A 78 19.70 11.58 -26.21
C MET A 78 21.02 11.13 -26.82
N ILE A 79 21.78 10.27 -26.14
CA ILE A 79 23.07 9.80 -26.65
C ILE A 79 22.94 9.06 -27.99
N ASN A 80 21.90 8.23 -28.15
CA ASN A 80 21.67 7.54 -29.40
C ASN A 80 21.32 8.50 -30.55
N PHE A 81 20.59 9.56 -30.22
CA PHE A 81 20.29 10.64 -31.14
C PHE A 81 21.57 11.36 -31.58
N VAL A 82 22.38 11.82 -30.62
CA VAL A 82 23.70 12.41 -30.87
C VAL A 82 24.56 11.54 -31.79
N TYR A 83 24.61 10.24 -31.49
CA TYR A 83 25.42 9.32 -32.27
C TYR A 83 24.94 9.17 -33.72
N LYS A 84 23.63 9.26 -33.96
CA LYS A 84 23.07 9.23 -35.31
C LYS A 84 23.35 10.55 -36.03
N ASP A 85 23.08 11.67 -35.39
CA ASP A 85 23.19 12.99 -36.04
C ASP A 85 24.63 13.36 -36.39
N VAL A 86 25.58 13.11 -35.49
CA VAL A 86 27.02 13.29 -35.79
C VAL A 86 27.46 12.45 -37.00
N LYS A 87 26.79 11.32 -37.26
CA LYS A 87 27.09 10.44 -38.38
C LYS A 87 26.40 10.87 -39.69
N TYR A 88 25.29 11.60 -39.62
CA TYR A 88 24.39 11.82 -40.77
C TYR A 88 24.07 13.28 -41.09
N SER A 89 24.45 14.26 -40.27
CA SER A 89 24.02 15.65 -40.47
C SER A 89 24.72 16.33 -41.65
N GLN A 90 23.89 16.72 -42.63
CA GLN A 90 24.16 17.84 -43.53
C GLN A 90 23.71 19.12 -42.82
N LYS A 91 24.57 20.15 -42.82
CA LYS A 91 24.35 21.44 -42.14
C LYS A 91 22.96 22.03 -42.45
N GLN A 92 22.11 22.14 -41.44
CA GLN A 92 21.05 23.15 -41.45
C GLN A 92 21.59 24.36 -40.68
N VAL A 93 21.65 25.51 -41.35
CA VAL A 93 22.06 26.77 -40.75
C VAL A 93 20.83 27.31 -40.01
N TYR A 94 20.81 27.18 -38.69
CA TYR A 94 19.85 27.89 -37.85
C TYR A 94 20.32 29.33 -37.61
N ASN A 95 19.36 30.22 -37.37
CA ASN A 95 19.61 31.65 -37.12
C ASN A 95 20.59 31.84 -35.95
N GLU A 96 21.36 32.93 -36.00
CA GLU A 96 22.37 33.30 -35.01
C GLU A 96 21.79 33.30 -33.58
N ASN A 97 21.99 32.20 -32.84
CA ASN A 97 21.67 32.15 -31.42
C ASN A 97 22.55 33.16 -30.69
N ILE A 98 21.96 33.90 -29.76
CA ILE A 98 22.70 34.88 -28.96
C ILE A 98 23.49 34.10 -27.91
N MET A 99 24.80 34.00 -28.12
CA MET A 99 25.71 33.30 -27.22
C MET A 99 26.29 34.26 -26.19
N CYS A 100 26.51 33.78 -24.98
CA CYS A 100 27.30 34.47 -23.96
C CYS A 100 28.19 33.48 -23.22
N SER A 101 29.40 33.90 -22.85
CA SER A 101 30.24 33.05 -22.02
C SER A 101 29.64 32.99 -20.60
N ASN A 102 29.80 31.85 -19.93
CA ASN A 102 29.30 31.68 -18.56
C ASN A 102 29.96 32.68 -17.59
N GLN A 103 31.20 33.08 -17.87
CA GLN A 103 31.88 34.11 -17.10
C GLN A 103 31.19 35.46 -17.23
N ASN A 104 30.96 35.92 -18.46
CA ASN A 104 30.26 37.18 -18.72
C ASN A 104 28.83 37.14 -18.17
N PHE A 105 28.18 35.97 -18.12
CA PHE A 105 26.88 35.83 -17.48
C PHE A 105 26.93 36.06 -15.97
N ILE A 106 27.89 35.43 -15.28
CA ILE A 106 28.11 35.60 -13.84
C ILE A 106 28.45 37.05 -13.51
N ASP A 107 29.32 37.67 -14.32
CA ASP A 107 29.75 39.05 -14.14
C ASP A 107 28.70 40.07 -14.62
N LYS A 108 27.56 39.60 -15.15
CA LYS A 108 26.46 40.40 -15.72
C LYS A 108 26.90 41.29 -16.89
N GLU A 109 27.90 40.84 -17.64
CA GLU A 109 28.45 41.48 -18.84
C GLU A 109 27.87 40.94 -20.16
N CYS A 110 26.92 39.99 -20.11
CA CYS A 110 26.17 39.59 -21.30
C CYS A 110 25.36 40.75 -21.87
N SER A 111 25.07 40.70 -23.18
CA SER A 111 24.20 41.70 -23.81
C SER A 111 22.81 41.75 -23.15
N ASN A 112 22.18 42.93 -23.08
CA ASN A 112 20.83 43.07 -22.54
C ASN A 112 19.80 42.18 -23.28
N THR A 113 20.01 41.95 -24.58
CA THR A 113 19.20 41.01 -25.36
C THR A 113 19.36 39.58 -24.85
N PHE A 114 20.59 39.16 -24.55
CA PHE A 114 20.84 37.85 -23.93
C PHE A 114 20.14 37.73 -22.58
N LEU A 115 20.34 38.70 -21.67
CA LEU A 115 19.77 38.64 -20.31
C LEU A 115 18.24 38.62 -20.33
N SER A 116 17.62 39.46 -21.15
CA SER A 116 16.15 39.49 -21.29
C SER A 116 15.57 38.23 -21.93
N LEU A 117 16.27 37.61 -22.89
CA LEU A 117 15.86 36.32 -23.45
C LEU A 117 16.07 35.19 -22.45
N TYR A 118 17.17 35.19 -21.70
CA TYR A 118 17.46 34.21 -20.64
C TYR A 118 16.38 34.21 -19.56
N GLU A 119 15.97 35.39 -19.07
CA GLU A 119 14.89 35.53 -18.08
C GLU A 119 13.53 35.10 -18.63
N ARG A 120 13.29 35.30 -19.93
CA ARG A 120 12.03 34.91 -20.59
C ARG A 120 11.95 33.42 -20.85
N ASP A 121 12.99 32.86 -21.46
CA ASP A 121 13.10 31.45 -21.85
C ASP A 121 14.57 31.10 -22.10
N MET A 122 15.14 30.32 -21.18
CA MET A 122 16.54 29.87 -21.24
C MET A 122 16.89 29.07 -22.51
N VAL A 123 15.90 28.53 -23.24
CA VAL A 123 16.11 27.78 -24.49
C VAL A 123 16.53 28.68 -25.65
N LEU A 124 16.25 29.99 -25.56
CA LEU A 124 16.50 30.95 -26.65
C LEU A 124 17.91 31.54 -26.65
N VAL A 125 18.74 31.15 -25.69
CA VAL A 125 20.07 31.70 -25.45
C VAL A 125 21.04 30.59 -25.11
N GLU A 126 22.33 30.84 -25.38
CA GLU A 126 23.35 29.82 -25.19
C GLU A 126 24.46 30.30 -24.28
N LEU A 127 24.61 29.61 -23.15
CA LEU A 127 25.76 29.74 -22.27
C LEU A 127 26.84 28.75 -22.70
N TRP A 128 28.04 29.25 -22.98
CA TRP A 128 29.21 28.41 -23.26
C TRP A 128 30.32 28.72 -22.27
N PHE A 129 31.23 27.77 -22.07
CA PHE A 129 32.36 27.92 -21.16
C PHE A 129 33.65 27.45 -21.82
N HIS A 130 34.71 28.26 -21.70
CA HIS A 130 36.05 27.89 -22.08
C HIS A 130 37.06 28.41 -21.05
N VAL A 131 37.99 27.55 -20.64
CA VAL A 131 38.90 27.83 -19.51
C VAL A 131 39.79 29.06 -19.74
N PHE A 132 40.17 29.32 -20.99
CA PHE A 132 41.17 30.34 -21.33
C PHE A 132 40.66 31.48 -22.23
N LYS A 133 39.42 31.41 -22.71
CA LYS A 133 38.91 32.31 -23.76
C LYS A 133 37.52 32.78 -23.34
N GLU A 134 37.40 34.08 -23.11
CA GLU A 134 36.16 34.69 -22.61
C GLU A 134 35.24 35.14 -23.74
N GLU A 135 35.82 35.49 -24.89
CA GLU A 135 35.08 35.88 -26.08
C GLU A 135 35.01 34.73 -27.12
N PHE A 136 33.84 34.54 -27.73
CA PHE A 136 33.59 33.42 -28.65
C PHE A 136 34.41 33.52 -29.93
N ASN A 137 34.69 34.74 -30.39
CA ASN A 137 35.56 35.05 -31.53
C ASN A 137 37.04 34.63 -31.32
N LEU A 138 37.48 34.37 -30.08
CA LEU A 138 38.83 33.89 -29.76
C LEU A 138 38.95 32.37 -29.93
N LEU A 139 37.84 31.66 -30.10
CA LEU A 139 37.84 30.22 -30.36
C LEU A 139 38.44 29.92 -31.74
N SER A 140 39.21 28.84 -31.81
CA SER A 140 39.74 28.32 -33.08
C SER A 140 38.58 27.82 -33.95
N PRO A 141 38.74 27.76 -35.29
CA PRO A 141 37.69 27.26 -36.17
C PRO A 141 37.19 25.85 -35.81
N SER A 142 38.06 24.98 -35.30
CA SER A 142 37.69 23.65 -34.81
C SER A 142 36.88 23.69 -33.52
N GLU A 143 37.20 24.60 -32.59
CA GLU A 143 36.43 24.80 -31.35
C GLU A 143 35.05 25.39 -31.68
N VAL A 144 34.98 26.41 -32.55
CA VAL A 144 33.72 26.98 -33.02
C VAL A 144 32.85 25.91 -33.68
N GLN A 145 33.43 25.10 -34.57
CA GLN A 145 32.70 24.00 -35.22
C GLN A 145 32.22 22.96 -34.21
N PHE A 146 33.01 22.65 -33.18
CA PHE A 146 32.58 21.76 -32.11
C PHE A 146 31.37 22.33 -31.35
N PHE A 147 31.44 23.60 -30.92
CA PHE A 147 30.33 24.26 -30.25
C PHE A 147 29.08 24.30 -31.12
N GLN A 148 29.20 24.68 -32.40
CA GLN A 148 28.08 24.69 -33.34
C GLN A 148 27.44 23.30 -33.48
N ASN A 149 28.23 22.24 -33.63
CA ASN A 149 27.69 20.88 -33.70
C ASN A 149 26.98 20.45 -32.41
N VAL A 150 27.45 20.90 -31.24
CA VAL A 150 26.83 20.64 -29.94
C VAL A 150 25.54 21.44 -29.77
N ILE A 151 25.53 22.69 -30.22
CA ILE A 151 24.40 23.62 -30.21
C ILE A 151 23.27 23.11 -31.11
N ASP A 152 23.58 22.80 -32.37
CA ASP A 152 22.59 22.28 -33.34
C ASP A 152 21.93 21.01 -32.79
N MET A 153 22.72 20.17 -32.11
CA MET A 153 22.27 18.97 -31.43
C MET A 153 21.37 19.27 -30.21
N LEU A 154 21.77 20.21 -29.35
CA LEU A 154 21.02 20.62 -28.16
C LEU A 154 19.65 21.19 -28.53
N TYR A 155 19.63 22.10 -29.50
CA TYR A 155 18.41 22.76 -29.97
C TYR A 155 17.38 21.75 -30.49
N PHE A 156 17.83 20.74 -31.24
CA PHE A 156 16.96 19.68 -31.74
C PHE A 156 16.41 18.79 -30.61
N ILE A 157 17.25 18.43 -29.63
CA ILE A 157 16.83 17.60 -28.48
C ILE A 157 15.79 18.32 -27.63
N ILE A 158 15.98 19.62 -27.35
CA ILE A 158 15.07 20.42 -26.53
C ILE A 158 13.69 20.53 -27.21
N PHE A 159 13.65 20.66 -28.54
CA PHE A 159 12.39 20.79 -29.27
C PHE A 159 11.53 19.51 -29.25
N GLU A 160 12.16 18.34 -29.17
CA GLU A 160 11.46 17.05 -29.14
C GLU A 160 11.19 16.53 -27.71
N SER A 161 11.82 17.11 -26.69
CA SER A 161 11.81 16.55 -25.32
C SER A 161 11.37 17.57 -24.27
N PHE A 162 10.16 17.40 -23.74
CA PHE A 162 9.49 18.34 -22.83
C PHE A 162 10.05 18.38 -21.39
N LEU A 163 11.21 17.78 -21.08
CA LEU A 163 11.55 17.38 -19.69
C LEU A 163 12.97 17.74 -19.20
N PHE A 164 13.69 18.65 -19.86
CA PHE A 164 15.07 18.97 -19.46
C PHE A 164 15.19 20.28 -18.68
N GLN A 165 15.84 20.21 -17.52
CA GLN A 165 16.26 21.39 -16.74
C GLN A 165 17.71 21.82 -17.03
N GLU A 166 18.65 20.90 -17.33
CA GLU A 166 20.02 21.28 -17.75
C GLU A 166 20.79 20.11 -18.40
N LEU A 167 21.51 20.35 -19.51
CA LEU A 167 22.45 19.37 -20.12
C LEU A 167 23.86 19.93 -20.10
N GLN A 168 24.82 19.15 -19.59
CA GLN A 168 26.24 19.53 -19.57
C GLN A 168 27.09 18.59 -20.42
N LEU A 169 28.02 19.17 -21.19
CA LEU A 169 28.95 18.47 -22.07
C LEU A 169 30.37 18.98 -21.84
N ALA A 170 31.32 18.06 -21.67
CA ALA A 170 32.73 18.39 -21.47
C ALA A 170 33.66 17.45 -22.25
N ASP A 171 34.64 18.03 -22.95
CA ASP A 171 35.70 17.30 -23.66
C ASP A 171 36.79 16.81 -22.69
N GLY A 172 37.31 15.60 -22.93
CA GLY A 172 38.15 14.84 -22.01
C GLY A 172 39.60 14.65 -22.43
N ASN A 173 40.11 15.41 -23.41
CA ASN A 173 41.45 15.18 -23.94
C ASN A 173 42.61 15.63 -23.03
N ASP A 174 42.37 16.36 -21.94
CA ASP A 174 43.45 16.81 -21.03
C ASP A 174 43.49 16.02 -19.72
N LYS A 175 44.68 15.48 -19.44
CA LYS A 175 45.02 14.67 -18.26
C LYS A 175 44.83 15.46 -16.96
N GLU A 176 44.57 14.73 -15.86
CA GLU A 176 44.23 15.10 -14.47
C GLU A 176 44.90 16.32 -13.79
N GLN A 177 45.86 16.99 -14.43
CA GLN A 177 46.66 18.09 -13.87
C GLN A 177 45.94 19.44 -13.75
N ILE A 178 44.78 19.62 -14.38
CA ILE A 178 44.08 20.92 -14.44
C ILE A 178 43.30 21.22 -13.14
N CYS A 179 42.79 20.21 -12.44
CA CYS A 179 41.90 20.42 -11.29
C CYS A 179 42.59 21.03 -10.06
N GLU A 180 43.90 20.84 -9.90
CA GLU A 180 44.68 21.47 -8.83
C GLU A 180 45.21 22.86 -9.22
N GLN A 181 45.36 23.16 -10.51
CA GLN A 181 45.96 24.41 -11.00
C GLN A 181 44.95 25.56 -11.18
N ILE A 182 43.65 25.27 -11.34
CA ILE A 182 42.60 26.32 -11.43
C ILE A 182 42.47 27.10 -10.10
N LEU A 183 42.86 26.51 -8.96
CA LEU A 183 42.92 27.20 -7.67
C LEU A 183 43.98 28.33 -7.60
N PHE A 184 44.95 28.36 -8.53
CA PHE A 184 46.12 29.25 -8.46
C PHE A 184 46.00 30.54 -9.27
N ARG A 185 44.97 30.71 -10.09
CA ARG A 185 44.67 31.99 -10.74
C ARG A 185 43.38 32.53 -10.15
N SER A 186 43.35 33.83 -9.91
CA SER A 186 42.25 34.62 -9.31
C SER A 186 40.96 34.66 -10.16
N PHE A 187 40.67 33.60 -10.91
CA PHE A 187 39.40 33.41 -11.57
C PHE A 187 38.39 32.95 -10.53
N SER A 188 37.30 33.70 -10.39
CA SER A 188 36.13 33.34 -9.58
C SER A 188 35.31 32.18 -10.17
N VAL A 189 35.79 31.52 -11.24
CA VAL A 189 35.02 30.49 -11.93
C VAL A 189 35.14 29.15 -11.19
N PHE A 190 34.28 28.96 -10.20
CA PHE A 190 34.22 27.80 -9.31
C PHE A 190 33.73 26.49 -9.99
N TYR A 191 33.59 26.44 -11.32
CA TYR A 191 32.94 25.32 -12.01
C TYR A 191 33.69 24.80 -13.24
N ASP A 192 34.64 23.89 -13.04
CA ASP A 192 35.09 22.96 -14.08
C ASP A 192 34.37 21.60 -13.92
N PRO A 193 33.51 21.18 -14.87
CA PRO A 193 32.79 19.90 -14.79
C PRO A 193 33.72 18.70 -14.72
N ARG A 194 34.92 18.78 -15.32
CA ARG A 194 35.90 17.66 -15.35
C ARG A 194 36.45 17.34 -13.97
N CYS A 195 36.39 18.30 -13.05
CA CYS A 195 36.84 18.14 -11.68
C CYS A 195 35.79 17.50 -10.77
N ARG A 196 34.55 17.35 -11.25
CA ARG A 196 33.44 16.78 -10.48
C ARG A 196 33.48 15.26 -10.47
N ASP A 197 32.99 14.70 -9.36
CA ASP A 197 32.94 13.25 -9.15
C ASP A 197 32.17 12.55 -10.28
N TRP A 198 31.08 13.13 -10.76
CA TRP A 198 30.26 12.56 -11.85
C TRP A 198 31.04 12.39 -13.15
N TYR A 199 31.86 13.38 -13.51
CA TYR A 199 32.67 13.32 -14.71
C TYR A 199 33.76 12.25 -14.56
N LYS A 200 34.52 12.33 -13.47
CA LYS A 200 35.62 11.38 -13.16
C LYS A 200 35.13 9.94 -13.13
N GLN A 201 33.96 9.70 -12.54
CA GLN A 201 33.35 8.37 -12.51
C GLN A 201 32.89 7.93 -13.90
N ALA A 202 32.22 8.81 -14.66
CA ALA A 202 31.70 8.51 -16.00
C ALA A 202 32.79 8.14 -17.00
N VAL A 203 33.93 8.85 -16.97
CA VAL A 203 35.09 8.55 -17.83
C VAL A 203 35.65 7.15 -17.53
N ASN A 204 35.67 6.75 -16.26
CA ASN A 204 36.29 5.51 -15.80
C ASN A 204 35.36 4.29 -15.83
N THR A 205 34.05 4.49 -15.94
CA THR A 205 33.06 3.39 -15.89
C THR A 205 32.36 3.22 -17.24
N VAL A 206 32.02 1.98 -17.56
CA VAL A 206 31.18 1.65 -18.72
C VAL A 206 29.72 1.71 -18.30
N GLY A 207 28.91 2.44 -19.07
CA GLY A 207 27.49 2.59 -18.83
C GLY A 207 27.14 3.88 -18.11
N GLN A 208 25.90 3.92 -17.65
CA GLN A 208 25.37 5.03 -16.87
C GLN A 208 25.77 4.93 -15.41
N ILE A 209 26.04 6.09 -14.80
CA ILE A 209 26.35 6.24 -13.39
C ILE A 209 25.44 7.28 -12.79
N PHE A 210 24.85 6.95 -11.65
CA PHE A 210 24.19 7.92 -10.79
C PHE A 210 25.16 8.35 -9.71
N THR A 211 25.42 9.65 -9.61
CA THR A 211 26.31 10.17 -8.59
C THR A 211 25.62 10.41 -7.27
N LYS A 212 26.39 10.25 -6.19
CA LYS A 212 25.95 10.57 -4.85
C LYS A 212 25.43 12.02 -4.76
N PRO A 213 24.49 12.31 -3.84
CA PRO A 213 24.01 13.66 -3.58
C PRO A 213 25.14 14.66 -3.43
N TYR A 214 25.01 15.78 -4.13
CA TYR A 214 25.90 16.92 -3.96
C TYR A 214 25.16 18.22 -4.28
N LYS A 215 25.79 19.34 -3.96
CA LYS A 215 25.25 20.65 -4.31
C LYS A 215 25.62 20.99 -5.74
N PHE A 216 24.63 21.27 -6.56
CA PHE A 216 24.86 21.81 -7.89
C PHE A 216 25.61 23.13 -7.79
N ALA A 217 26.48 23.39 -8.75
CA ALA A 217 27.35 24.55 -8.67
C ALA A 217 26.64 25.86 -8.98
N LEU A 218 25.60 25.82 -9.82
CA LEU A 218 24.88 26.98 -10.31
C LEU A 218 23.86 27.47 -9.29
N ASP A 219 22.86 26.64 -8.95
CA ASP A 219 21.75 27.04 -8.07
C ASP A 219 21.93 26.64 -6.59
N LYS A 220 23.02 25.94 -6.27
CA LYS A 220 23.35 25.40 -4.94
C LYS A 220 22.36 24.37 -4.39
N LYS A 221 21.35 23.96 -5.16
CA LYS A 221 20.39 22.94 -4.74
C LYS A 221 21.07 21.59 -4.61
N VAL A 222 20.52 20.75 -3.73
CA VAL A 222 21.00 19.39 -3.55
C VAL A 222 20.34 18.49 -4.57
N GLY A 223 21.15 17.84 -5.40
CA GLY A 223 20.67 16.94 -6.44
C GLY A 223 21.63 15.80 -6.73
N MET A 224 21.34 15.04 -7.79
CA MET A 224 22.24 14.02 -8.34
C MET A 224 22.46 14.30 -9.81
N THR A 225 23.54 13.75 -10.34
CA THR A 225 23.81 13.74 -11.77
C THR A 225 23.83 12.31 -12.28
N LEU A 226 23.06 12.05 -13.33
CA LEU A 226 23.19 10.86 -14.15
C LEU A 226 24.20 11.14 -15.26
N SER A 227 25.23 10.31 -15.41
CA SER A 227 26.28 10.53 -16.42
C SER A 227 26.63 9.27 -17.20
N MET A 228 27.08 9.45 -18.45
CA MET A 228 27.57 8.37 -19.30
C MET A 228 28.68 8.86 -20.24
N SER A 229 29.78 8.11 -20.36
CA SER A 229 30.87 8.46 -21.27
C SER A 229 30.67 7.93 -22.69
N LEU A 230 31.11 8.71 -23.67
CA LEU A 230 31.25 8.31 -25.08
C LEU A 230 32.74 8.27 -25.41
N LYS A 231 33.26 7.08 -25.75
CA LYS A 231 34.70 6.89 -26.04
C LYS A 231 35.03 6.71 -27.52
N LYS A 232 34.03 6.55 -28.40
CA LYS A 232 34.26 6.12 -29.80
C LYS A 232 34.39 7.24 -30.83
N LEU A 233 33.84 8.43 -30.58
CA LEU A 233 33.84 9.55 -31.54
C LEU A 233 34.73 10.71 -31.04
N PHE A 234 34.53 11.10 -29.79
CA PHE A 234 35.28 12.12 -29.05
C PHE A 234 35.12 11.80 -27.57
N TYR A 235 36.15 12.00 -26.74
CA TYR A 235 36.10 11.70 -25.30
C TYR A 235 35.16 12.70 -24.61
N SER A 236 33.88 12.35 -24.50
CA SER A 236 32.87 13.19 -23.85
C SER A 236 32.10 12.45 -22.77
N VAL A 237 31.53 13.21 -21.86
CA VAL A 237 30.55 12.74 -20.89
C VAL A 237 29.26 13.52 -21.12
N PHE A 238 28.16 12.78 -21.26
CA PHE A 238 26.80 13.33 -21.25
C PHE A 238 26.25 13.20 -19.83
N SER A 239 25.70 14.28 -19.30
CA SER A 239 25.17 14.30 -17.94
C SER A 239 23.86 15.08 -17.80
N ILE A 240 22.93 14.52 -17.04
CA ILE A 240 21.66 15.17 -16.66
C ILE A 240 21.69 15.41 -15.15
N ASP A 241 21.61 16.68 -14.77
CA ASP A 241 21.37 17.10 -13.39
C ASP A 241 19.87 17.03 -13.10
N PHE A 242 19.50 16.42 -11.97
CA PHE A 242 18.10 16.36 -11.55
C PHE A 242 17.97 16.53 -10.03
N SER A 243 16.92 17.27 -9.63
CA SER A 243 16.49 17.37 -8.24
C SER A 243 15.37 16.36 -7.95
N MET A 244 15.18 16.01 -6.68
CA MET A 244 14.09 15.16 -6.21
C MET A 244 12.92 15.96 -5.63
N SER A 245 12.95 17.29 -5.78
CA SER A 245 11.94 18.23 -5.29
C SER A 245 10.53 17.86 -5.76
N ASN A 246 10.36 17.60 -7.05
CA ASN A 246 9.08 17.22 -7.64
C ASN A 246 8.53 15.93 -7.02
N LEU A 247 9.38 14.92 -6.84
CA LEU A 247 8.98 13.65 -6.23
C LEU A 247 8.54 13.85 -4.77
N GLY A 248 9.33 14.60 -3.99
CA GLY A 248 8.98 14.94 -2.61
C GLY A 248 7.66 15.70 -2.51
N ASN A 249 7.56 16.81 -3.22
CA ASN A 249 6.45 17.76 -3.10
C ASN A 249 5.15 17.23 -3.71
N GLN A 250 5.22 16.46 -4.80
CA GLN A 250 4.02 16.02 -5.52
C GLN A 250 3.53 14.62 -5.11
N VAL A 251 4.39 13.78 -4.52
CA VAL A 251 4.03 12.38 -4.21
C VAL A 251 4.09 12.10 -2.72
N PHE A 252 5.17 12.47 -2.04
CA PHE A 252 5.38 12.05 -0.66
C PHE A 252 4.67 12.96 0.35
N VAL A 253 4.69 14.27 0.15
CA VAL A 253 4.06 15.24 1.07
C VAL A 253 2.58 14.93 1.31
N TYR A 254 1.84 14.50 0.29
CA TYR A 254 0.41 14.16 0.44
C TYR A 254 0.13 12.84 1.19
N GLN A 255 1.13 11.97 1.30
CA GLN A 255 1.03 10.69 2.02
C GLN A 255 1.56 10.76 3.44
N ASP A 256 2.31 11.81 3.73
CA ASP A 256 2.99 11.97 5.00
C ASP A 256 2.07 12.70 5.99
N ASN A 257 1.96 12.15 7.19
CA ASN A 257 1.32 12.81 8.32
C ASN A 257 2.41 13.28 9.28
N TYR A 258 2.59 14.60 9.34
CA TYR A 258 3.63 15.24 10.13
C TYR A 258 3.21 15.55 11.56
N ASP A 259 1.96 15.30 11.94
CA ASP A 259 1.52 15.46 13.31
C ASP A 259 2.15 14.37 14.20
N GLU A 260 3.23 14.74 14.89
CA GLU A 260 3.91 13.87 15.85
C GLU A 260 2.97 13.42 16.98
N SER A 261 1.89 14.15 17.30
CA SER A 261 0.96 13.71 18.34
C SER A 261 0.03 12.59 17.87
N SER A 262 -0.10 12.40 16.56
CA SER A 262 -0.99 11.41 15.97
C SER A 262 -0.44 9.98 16.05
N LEU A 263 -1.30 9.01 16.40
CA LEU A 263 -0.99 7.58 16.28
C LEU A 263 -0.84 7.12 14.81
N SER A 264 -1.29 7.94 13.86
CA SER A 264 -1.10 7.73 12.43
C SER A 264 0.12 8.47 11.86
N GLU A 265 0.99 9.02 12.73
CA GLU A 265 2.26 9.63 12.34
C GLU A 265 3.03 8.70 11.39
N GLY A 266 3.42 9.25 10.25
CA GLY A 266 4.16 8.50 9.28
C GLY A 266 4.69 9.35 8.16
N TYR A 267 5.94 9.14 7.79
CA TYR A 267 6.60 9.91 6.75
C TYR A 267 7.50 9.05 5.88
N THR A 268 7.73 9.55 4.67
CA THR A 268 8.60 8.93 3.68
C THR A 268 10.01 9.47 3.82
N VAL A 269 11.00 8.64 3.54
CA VAL A 269 12.39 9.05 3.49
C VAL A 269 13.03 8.57 2.18
N LEU A 270 13.84 9.42 1.56
CA LEU A 270 14.76 9.01 0.50
C LEU A 270 16.20 9.18 1.01
N VAL A 271 16.98 8.11 0.93
CA VAL A 271 18.39 8.13 1.36
C VAL A 271 19.30 7.52 0.30
N HIS A 272 20.48 8.10 0.15
CA HIS A 272 21.56 7.53 -0.63
C HIS A 272 22.44 6.62 0.26
N GLN A 273 23.06 5.59 -0.32
CA GLN A 273 23.94 4.68 0.43
C GLN A 273 25.12 5.41 1.10
N ASP A 274 25.71 6.37 0.39
CA ASP A 274 26.86 7.13 0.90
C ASP A 274 26.43 8.01 2.07
N ASN A 275 26.96 7.66 3.24
CA ASN A 275 26.67 8.32 4.52
C ASN A 275 25.18 8.46 4.83
N GLN A 276 24.31 7.62 4.24
CA GLN A 276 22.86 7.66 4.46
C GLN A 276 22.27 9.04 4.18
N THR A 277 22.84 9.76 3.20
CA THR A 277 22.52 11.16 2.91
C THR A 277 21.07 11.28 2.44
N ILE A 278 20.32 12.20 3.04
CA ILE A 278 18.91 12.41 2.76
C ILE A 278 18.70 13.20 1.45
N PHE A 279 17.69 12.77 0.69
CA PHE A 279 17.09 13.49 -0.45
C PHE A 279 15.67 13.97 -0.18
N HIS A 280 14.99 13.33 0.76
CA HIS A 280 13.66 13.70 1.19
C HIS A 280 13.45 13.23 2.62
N HIS A 281 13.02 14.15 3.49
CA HIS A 281 12.65 13.90 4.86
C HIS A 281 11.83 15.08 5.37
N ARG A 282 10.87 14.85 6.27
CA ARG A 282 9.95 15.91 6.75
C ARG A 282 10.61 17.13 7.42
N TYR A 283 11.78 16.93 8.02
CA TYR A 283 12.58 17.99 8.66
C TYR A 283 13.75 18.47 7.79
N TRP A 284 13.81 18.03 6.54
CA TRP A 284 14.86 18.44 5.62
C TRP A 284 14.29 19.39 4.57
N SER A 285 14.99 20.49 4.34
CA SER A 285 14.73 21.38 3.22
C SER A 285 15.90 21.36 2.26
N GLU A 286 15.60 21.29 0.97
CA GLU A 286 16.57 21.41 -0.12
C GLU A 286 17.33 22.75 -0.06
N GLU A 287 16.70 23.79 0.48
CA GLU A 287 17.27 25.14 0.65
C GLU A 287 18.31 25.23 1.77
N SER A 288 18.35 24.25 2.69
CA SER A 288 19.22 24.30 3.88
C SER A 288 20.71 24.36 3.55
N ASN A 289 21.10 24.12 2.29
CA ASN A 289 22.49 24.07 1.85
C ASN A 289 23.33 23.11 2.71
N THR A 290 22.74 22.10 3.34
CA THR A 290 23.44 21.16 4.21
C THR A 290 23.01 19.74 3.90
N LEU A 291 24.00 18.90 3.62
CA LEU A 291 23.79 17.46 3.44
C LEU A 291 23.74 16.83 4.83
N TYR A 292 22.61 16.25 5.18
CA TYR A 292 22.46 15.51 6.43
C TYR A 292 22.31 14.02 6.15
N SER A 293 22.85 13.20 7.06
CA SER A 293 22.51 11.79 7.10
C SER A 293 21.14 11.59 7.75
N TRP A 294 20.50 10.46 7.48
CA TRP A 294 19.24 10.12 8.14
C TRP A 294 19.33 10.04 9.66
N PRO A 295 20.35 9.40 10.27
CA PRO A 295 20.57 9.48 11.71
C PRO A 295 20.80 10.90 12.23
N ASP A 296 21.47 11.78 11.48
CA ASP A 296 21.71 13.15 11.95
C ASP A 296 20.43 13.97 12.02
N ILE A 297 19.51 13.79 11.06
CA ILE A 297 18.21 14.46 11.11
C ILE A 297 17.33 13.88 12.21
N GLU A 298 17.33 12.55 12.38
CA GLU A 298 16.50 11.94 13.42
C GLU A 298 16.96 12.32 14.82
N TYR A 299 18.26 12.43 15.02
CA TYR A 299 18.86 12.75 16.31
C TYR A 299 19.50 14.15 16.29
N ASN A 300 18.83 15.14 15.70
CA ASN A 300 19.32 16.51 15.67
C ASN A 300 19.20 17.17 17.08
N GLN A 301 20.18 18.01 17.43
CA GLN A 301 20.57 18.43 18.78
C GLN A 301 19.55 19.28 19.58
N THR A 302 18.36 19.56 19.05
CA THR A 302 17.35 20.34 19.78
C THR A 302 16.70 19.56 20.92
N THR A 303 16.83 18.22 20.95
CA THR A 303 16.42 17.38 22.07
C THR A 303 17.60 16.57 22.61
N GLN A 304 17.66 16.39 23.94
CA GLN A 304 18.61 15.43 24.52
C GLN A 304 18.26 14.03 24.01
N TYR A 305 19.16 13.42 23.24
CA TYR A 305 19.00 12.05 22.78
C TYR A 305 20.11 11.15 23.29
N ASN A 306 19.82 9.85 23.32
CA ASN A 306 20.80 8.83 23.67
C ASN A 306 21.69 8.51 22.45
N GLN A 307 22.98 8.81 22.55
CA GLN A 307 23.96 8.53 21.49
C GLN A 307 23.96 7.05 21.08
N LYS A 308 23.71 6.13 22.01
CA LYS A 308 23.61 4.69 21.72
C LYS A 308 22.46 4.36 20.79
N ASP A 309 21.31 5.03 20.93
CA ASP A 309 20.13 4.80 20.08
C ASP A 309 20.42 5.28 18.65
N LYS A 310 21.15 6.38 18.49
CA LYS A 310 21.64 6.88 17.18
C LYS A 310 22.59 5.89 16.52
N GLU A 311 23.56 5.36 17.26
CA GLU A 311 24.53 4.38 16.74
C GLU A 311 23.85 3.06 16.35
N GLU A 312 22.92 2.57 17.17
CA GLU A 312 22.13 1.38 16.86
C GLU A 312 21.29 1.58 15.59
N PHE A 313 20.63 2.73 15.47
CA PHE A 313 19.86 3.06 14.27
C PHE A 313 20.75 3.13 13.01
N THR A 314 21.89 3.80 13.12
CA THR A 314 22.88 3.92 12.04
C THR A 314 23.35 2.55 11.56
N ASN A 315 23.61 1.63 12.50
CA ASN A 315 24.07 0.26 12.19
C ASN A 315 22.97 -0.57 11.53
N LYS A 316 21.71 -0.46 11.96
CA LYS A 316 20.59 -1.16 11.31
C LYS A 316 20.34 -0.67 9.88
N ILE A 317 20.50 0.63 9.62
CA ILE A 317 20.42 1.16 8.24
C ILE A 317 21.55 0.57 7.39
N LYS A 318 22.79 0.52 7.91
CA LYS A 318 23.92 -0.12 7.20
C LYS A 318 23.65 -1.58 6.91
N GLU A 319 23.15 -2.35 7.89
CA GLU A 319 22.80 -3.76 7.70
C GLU A 319 21.75 -3.94 6.59
N ALA A 320 20.71 -3.10 6.55
CA ALA A 320 19.70 -3.14 5.50
C ALA A 320 20.29 -2.82 4.11
N ILE A 321 21.15 -1.80 4.03
CA ILE A 321 21.88 -1.42 2.81
C ILE A 321 22.79 -2.56 2.36
N ASP A 322 23.63 -3.12 3.24
CA ASP A 322 24.53 -4.23 2.93
C ASP A 322 23.77 -5.48 2.50
N PHE A 323 22.66 -5.79 3.18
CA PHE A 323 21.79 -6.90 2.80
C PHE A 323 21.19 -6.72 1.40
N SER A 324 20.81 -5.49 1.03
CA SER A 324 20.28 -5.20 -0.32
C SER A 324 21.27 -5.55 -1.43
N GLN A 325 22.58 -5.43 -1.17
CA GLN A 325 23.62 -5.75 -2.16
C GLN A 325 23.72 -7.26 -2.44
N THR A 326 23.27 -8.11 -1.50
CA THR A 326 23.27 -9.57 -1.68
C THR A 326 22.25 -10.05 -2.70
N LYS A 327 21.21 -9.24 -2.98
CA LYS A 327 20.07 -9.57 -3.85
C LYS A 327 19.34 -10.88 -3.49
N ASN A 328 19.51 -11.40 -2.26
CA ASN A 328 18.86 -12.62 -1.79
C ASN A 328 17.50 -12.34 -1.12
N TYR A 329 16.64 -11.64 -1.83
CA TYR A 329 15.30 -11.24 -1.36
C TYR A 329 14.35 -11.04 -2.55
N SER A 330 13.04 -11.12 -2.29
CA SER A 330 12.01 -10.65 -3.22
C SER A 330 11.05 -9.73 -2.47
N ILE A 331 11.11 -8.43 -2.75
CA ILE A 331 10.21 -7.45 -2.12
C ILE A 331 8.77 -7.69 -2.57
N LEU A 332 8.55 -7.94 -3.87
CA LEU A 332 7.21 -8.16 -4.43
C LEU A 332 6.54 -9.42 -3.87
N ASP A 333 7.32 -10.48 -3.64
CA ASP A 333 6.81 -11.74 -3.07
C ASP A 333 6.92 -11.79 -1.53
N PHE A 334 7.38 -10.70 -0.91
CA PHE A 334 7.60 -10.58 0.53
C PHE A 334 8.51 -11.68 1.11
N GLN A 335 9.57 -12.07 0.37
CA GLN A 335 10.53 -13.11 0.75
C GLN A 335 11.84 -12.52 1.28
N ASN A 336 12.28 -12.97 2.46
CA ASN A 336 13.51 -12.52 3.13
C ASN A 336 13.60 -10.99 3.32
N VAL A 337 12.46 -10.33 3.57
CA VAL A 337 12.41 -8.87 3.68
C VAL A 337 12.62 -8.35 5.11
N ASP A 338 12.74 -9.23 6.11
CA ASP A 338 12.82 -8.85 7.53
C ASP A 338 13.97 -7.88 7.84
N LYS A 339 15.11 -8.04 7.16
CA LYS A 339 16.29 -7.18 7.34
C LYS A 339 16.09 -5.75 6.85
N PHE A 340 15.05 -5.48 6.07
CA PHE A 340 14.69 -4.12 5.66
C PHE A 340 13.86 -3.40 6.73
N PHE A 341 13.32 -4.11 7.72
CA PHE A 341 12.56 -3.51 8.81
C PHE A 341 13.48 -3.05 9.94
N ILE A 342 13.49 -1.75 10.19
CA ILE A 342 14.37 -1.11 11.16
C ILE A 342 13.50 -0.60 12.31
N LYS A 343 13.75 -1.13 13.51
CA LYS A 343 13.13 -0.61 14.75
C LYS A 343 14.10 0.33 15.45
N PHE A 344 13.63 1.49 15.88
CA PHE A 344 14.45 2.49 16.57
C PHE A 344 13.63 3.29 17.59
N ARG A 345 14.30 4.09 18.41
CA ARG A 345 13.67 4.89 19.46
C ARG A 345 14.17 6.34 19.39
N LYS A 346 13.24 7.29 19.47
CA LYS A 346 13.55 8.73 19.49
C LYS A 346 12.54 9.43 20.40
N ASN A 347 12.99 10.41 21.18
CA ASN A 347 12.12 11.17 22.11
C ASN A 347 11.25 10.25 23.00
N ASN A 348 11.87 9.20 23.56
CA ASN A 348 11.21 8.14 24.33
C ASN A 348 10.15 7.29 23.60
N ARG A 349 9.89 7.53 22.31
CA ARG A 349 8.92 6.82 21.48
C ARG A 349 9.59 5.78 20.59
N LYS A 350 8.88 4.69 20.31
CA LYS A 350 9.35 3.59 19.44
C LYS A 350 8.82 3.81 18.04
N TYR A 351 9.68 3.61 17.06
CA TYR A 351 9.36 3.73 15.64
C TYR A 351 9.76 2.43 14.94
N VAL A 352 9.02 2.13 13.88
CA VAL A 352 9.35 1.07 12.94
C VAL A 352 9.39 1.68 11.55
N SER A 353 10.44 1.36 10.81
CA SER A 353 10.57 1.73 9.42
C SER A 353 10.86 0.53 8.55
N VAL A 354 10.62 0.68 7.26
CA VAL A 354 11.06 -0.26 6.24
C VAL A 354 11.86 0.51 5.20
N LEU A 355 12.98 -0.04 4.73
CA LEU A 355 13.88 0.62 3.79
C LEU A 355 14.12 -0.29 2.57
N TYR A 356 13.65 0.13 1.39
CA TYR A 356 13.79 -0.64 0.17
C TYR A 356 14.74 0.00 -0.85
N PRO A 357 15.61 -0.79 -1.50
CA PRO A 357 16.46 -0.32 -2.58
C PRO A 357 15.63 0.02 -3.81
N VAL A 358 16.00 1.11 -4.48
CA VAL A 358 15.50 1.53 -5.80
C VAL A 358 16.45 0.97 -6.85
N ASP A 359 16.08 -0.14 -7.48
CA ASP A 359 16.89 -0.83 -8.49
C ASP A 359 16.42 -0.45 -9.89
N ILE A 360 17.34 0.01 -10.73
CA ILE A 360 17.07 0.36 -12.11
C ILE A 360 17.91 -0.48 -13.07
N LYS A 361 17.40 -0.65 -14.29
CA LYS A 361 18.15 -1.28 -15.37
C LYS A 361 18.62 -0.21 -16.34
N SER A 362 19.92 0.00 -16.37
CA SER A 362 20.58 0.96 -17.24
C SER A 362 21.33 0.26 -18.35
N TYR A 363 21.43 0.89 -19.52
CA TYR A 363 22.21 0.35 -20.64
C TYR A 363 23.70 0.58 -20.40
N GLN A 364 24.53 -0.44 -20.65
CA GLN A 364 25.98 -0.30 -20.60
C GLN A 364 26.54 0.45 -21.82
N TYR A 365 25.89 0.28 -22.97
CA TYR A 365 26.24 0.96 -24.21
C TYR A 365 24.97 1.46 -24.88
N PRO A 366 24.94 2.69 -25.40
CA PRO A 366 23.73 3.25 -26.02
C PRO A 366 23.33 2.45 -27.27
N GLN A 367 24.36 2.01 -28.02
CA GLN A 367 24.25 1.25 -29.26
C GLN A 367 23.88 -0.22 -29.04
N ASN A 368 24.23 -0.81 -27.89
CA ASN A 368 24.00 -2.22 -27.61
C ASN A 368 22.95 -2.37 -26.50
N ARG A 369 21.68 -2.41 -26.91
CA ARG A 369 20.54 -2.58 -26.00
C ARG A 369 20.51 -3.94 -25.30
N ARG A 370 21.36 -4.91 -25.69
CA ARG A 370 21.36 -6.26 -25.10
C ARG A 370 22.03 -6.31 -23.72
N THR A 371 22.97 -5.40 -23.44
CA THR A 371 23.71 -5.38 -22.18
C THR A 371 23.13 -4.33 -21.24
N GLN A 372 22.34 -4.78 -20.28
CA GLN A 372 21.81 -3.96 -19.19
C GLN A 372 22.54 -4.28 -17.88
N LYS A 373 22.83 -3.25 -17.10
CA LYS A 373 23.35 -3.35 -15.74
C LYS A 373 22.27 -2.89 -14.77
N SER A 374 21.95 -3.76 -13.80
CA SER A 374 21.14 -3.39 -12.65
C SER A 374 22.01 -2.69 -11.62
N GLN A 375 21.53 -1.55 -11.11
CA GLN A 375 22.21 -0.77 -10.08
C GLN A 375 21.19 -0.18 -9.11
N ILE A 376 21.55 -0.17 -7.82
CA ILE A 376 20.77 0.49 -6.78
C ILE A 376 21.20 1.96 -6.77
N VAL A 377 20.25 2.87 -6.97
CA VAL A 377 20.53 4.32 -7.07
C VAL A 377 20.29 5.01 -5.72
N LEU A 378 19.19 4.66 -5.07
CA LEU A 378 18.75 5.21 -3.79
C LEU A 378 18.02 4.14 -3.00
N TYR A 379 17.63 4.49 -1.78
CA TYR A 379 16.72 3.73 -0.96
C TYR A 379 15.53 4.62 -0.62
N VAL A 380 14.34 4.02 -0.69
CA VAL A 380 13.10 4.64 -0.22
C VAL A 380 12.66 3.94 1.05
N GLY A 381 12.32 4.72 2.06
CA GLY A 381 11.83 4.21 3.32
C GLY A 381 10.49 4.81 3.71
N ARG A 382 9.77 4.08 4.55
CA ARG A 382 8.60 4.58 5.27
C ARG A 382 8.84 4.41 6.76
N VAL A 383 8.59 5.46 7.55
CA VAL A 383 8.66 5.43 9.01
C VAL A 383 7.24 5.57 9.56
N HIS A 384 6.89 4.74 10.55
CA HIS A 384 5.67 4.82 11.33
C HIS A 384 5.97 4.71 12.83
N PHE A 385 5.07 5.25 13.64
CA PHE A 385 5.06 4.98 15.08
C PHE A 385 4.82 3.47 15.34
N ASP A 386 5.59 2.87 16.25
CA ASP A 386 5.44 1.45 16.61
C ASP A 386 4.28 1.27 17.59
N LEU A 387 3.11 0.93 17.05
CA LEU A 387 1.88 0.69 17.82
C LEU A 387 1.94 -0.58 18.69
N SER A 388 2.94 -1.44 18.53
CA SER A 388 3.02 -2.70 19.28
C SER A 388 3.06 -2.49 20.79
N GLY A 389 3.67 -1.40 21.27
CA GLY A 389 3.68 -1.05 22.70
C GLY A 389 2.28 -0.73 23.22
N LEU A 390 1.55 0.16 22.53
CA LEU A 390 0.21 0.57 22.91
C LEU A 390 -0.75 -0.63 22.92
N ILE A 391 -0.66 -1.48 21.90
CA ILE A 391 -1.54 -2.64 21.80
C ILE A 391 -1.19 -3.66 22.89
N ASN A 392 0.09 -3.89 23.18
CA ASN A 392 0.49 -4.75 24.29
C ASN A 392 -0.03 -4.23 25.63
N ASP A 393 0.01 -2.91 25.88
CA ASP A 393 -0.51 -2.33 27.12
C ASP A 393 -2.04 -2.54 27.24
N VAL A 394 -2.78 -2.36 26.14
CA VAL A 394 -4.23 -2.64 26.09
C VAL A 394 -4.50 -4.13 26.32
N MET A 395 -3.72 -5.01 25.71
CA MET A 395 -3.86 -6.46 25.86
C MET A 395 -3.53 -6.93 27.29
N MET A 396 -2.50 -6.36 27.92
CA MET A 396 -2.13 -6.67 29.31
C MET A 396 -3.20 -6.23 30.31
N ASN A 397 -3.80 -5.06 30.09
CA ASN A 397 -4.93 -4.60 30.89
C ASN A 397 -6.15 -5.53 30.70
N ALA A 398 -6.44 -5.93 29.47
CA ALA A 398 -7.50 -6.88 29.19
C ALA A 398 -7.25 -8.25 29.85
N LYS A 399 -6.01 -8.77 29.81
CA LYS A 399 -5.63 -10.02 30.46
C LYS A 399 -5.92 -10.01 31.95
N THR A 400 -5.54 -8.92 32.63
CA THR A 400 -5.77 -8.76 34.07
C THR A 400 -7.27 -8.72 34.38
N MET A 401 -8.07 -8.00 33.58
CA MET A 401 -9.53 -7.97 33.72
C MET A 401 -10.17 -9.36 33.49
N PHE A 402 -9.72 -10.12 32.49
CA PHE A 402 -10.20 -11.47 32.23
C PHE A 402 -9.89 -12.44 33.38
N ILE A 403 -8.69 -12.36 33.96
CA ILE A 403 -8.32 -13.18 35.12
C ILE A 403 -9.23 -12.85 36.32
N ILE A 404 -9.47 -11.56 36.59
CA ILE A 404 -10.38 -11.13 37.66
C ILE A 404 -11.80 -11.67 37.42
N LEU A 405 -12.31 -11.54 36.19
CA LEU A 405 -13.64 -12.05 35.82
C LEU A 405 -13.76 -13.56 36.01
N ASN A 406 -12.75 -14.34 35.61
CA ASN A 406 -12.73 -15.80 35.82
C ASN A 406 -12.72 -16.18 37.30
N ILE A 407 -11.99 -15.43 38.14
CA ILE A 407 -12.00 -15.65 39.60
C ILE A 407 -13.39 -15.34 40.17
N VAL A 408 -14.00 -14.23 39.76
CA VAL A 408 -15.36 -13.86 40.20
C VAL A 408 -16.39 -14.91 39.77
N GLU A 409 -16.32 -15.39 38.53
CA GLU A 409 -17.18 -16.47 38.02
C GLU A 409 -17.00 -17.75 38.85
N ALA A 410 -15.76 -18.16 39.10
CA ALA A 410 -15.46 -19.33 39.92
C ALA A 410 -16.04 -19.21 41.34
N VAL A 411 -15.96 -18.03 41.96
CA VAL A 411 -16.56 -17.74 43.27
C VAL A 411 -18.10 -17.83 43.20
N ILE A 412 -18.73 -17.26 42.17
CA ILE A 412 -20.19 -17.33 41.99
C ILE A 412 -20.65 -18.78 41.81
N VAL A 413 -19.97 -19.55 40.97
CA VAL A 413 -20.26 -20.99 40.77
C VAL A 413 -20.11 -21.74 42.08
N LEU A 414 -19.04 -21.47 42.84
CA LEU A 414 -18.84 -22.08 44.15
C LEU A 414 -20.00 -21.77 45.10
N VAL A 415 -20.45 -20.51 45.18
CA VAL A 415 -21.60 -20.10 46.01
C VAL A 415 -22.88 -20.81 45.58
N ILE A 416 -23.17 -20.90 44.27
CA ILE A 416 -24.35 -21.60 43.74
C ILE A 416 -24.32 -23.08 44.13
N VAL A 417 -23.16 -23.72 44.03
CA VAL A 417 -22.97 -25.13 44.42
C VAL A 417 -23.18 -25.30 45.93
N ILE A 418 -22.63 -24.41 46.76
CA ILE A 418 -22.85 -24.42 48.22
C ILE A 418 -24.34 -24.31 48.55
N VAL A 419 -25.06 -23.34 47.95
CA VAL A 419 -26.50 -23.12 48.19
C VAL A 419 -27.31 -24.33 47.73
N SER A 420 -27.02 -24.87 46.54
CA SER A 420 -27.69 -26.06 46.01
C SER A 420 -27.45 -27.29 46.89
N PHE A 421 -26.24 -27.42 47.43
CA PHE A 421 -25.86 -28.48 48.34
C PHE A 421 -26.61 -28.38 49.68
N LEU A 422 -26.67 -27.19 50.28
CA LEU A 422 -27.45 -26.94 51.49
C LEU A 422 -28.93 -27.24 51.28
N HIS A 423 -29.49 -26.84 50.14
CA HIS A 423 -30.87 -27.15 49.77
C HIS A 423 -31.10 -28.66 49.62
N TYR A 424 -30.21 -29.36 48.92
CA TYR A 424 -30.27 -30.81 48.77
C TYR A 424 -30.21 -31.53 50.12
N ALA A 425 -29.29 -31.13 51.00
CA ALA A 425 -29.17 -31.69 52.35
C ALA A 425 -30.46 -31.47 53.15
N ALA A 426 -31.06 -30.28 53.10
CA ALA A 426 -32.32 -29.98 53.77
C ALA A 426 -33.49 -30.84 53.24
N VAL A 427 -33.61 -30.99 51.92
CA VAL A 427 -34.63 -31.84 51.29
C VAL A 427 -34.42 -33.31 51.65
N PHE A 428 -33.17 -33.78 51.69
CA PHE A 428 -32.82 -35.15 52.03
C PHE A 428 -33.16 -35.48 53.49
N ILE A 429 -32.81 -34.60 54.43
CA ILE A 429 -33.17 -34.72 55.85
C ILE A 429 -34.70 -34.79 55.99
N ARG A 430 -35.43 -33.88 55.35
CA ARG A 430 -36.90 -33.87 55.40
C ARG A 430 -37.52 -35.15 54.82
N LYS A 431 -36.95 -35.69 53.73
CA LYS A 431 -37.42 -36.94 53.13
C LYS A 431 -37.19 -38.13 54.06
N LEU A 432 -36.05 -38.16 54.75
CA LEU A 432 -35.75 -39.18 55.76
C LEU A 432 -36.70 -39.07 56.95
N ASP A 433 -36.92 -37.87 57.48
CA ASP A 433 -37.85 -37.63 58.59
C ASP A 433 -39.26 -38.09 58.23
N PHE A 434 -39.73 -37.76 57.03
CA PHE A 434 -41.04 -38.20 56.54
C PHE A 434 -41.15 -39.72 56.39
N GLN A 435 -40.12 -40.40 55.88
CA GLN A 435 -40.14 -41.86 55.81
C GLN A 435 -40.07 -42.51 57.20
N LEU A 436 -39.32 -41.92 58.13
CA LEU A 436 -39.30 -42.33 59.52
C LEU A 436 -40.68 -42.16 60.17
N GLU A 437 -41.36 -41.05 59.89
CA GLU A 437 -42.72 -40.79 60.41
C GLU A 437 -43.73 -41.82 59.87
N ILE A 438 -43.69 -42.12 58.57
CA ILE A 438 -44.49 -43.20 57.97
C ILE A 438 -44.17 -44.55 58.60
N LEU A 439 -42.89 -44.87 58.80
CA LEU A 439 -42.47 -46.12 59.41
C LEU A 439 -42.96 -46.23 60.86
N ILE A 440 -42.87 -45.14 61.63
CA ILE A 440 -43.39 -45.06 63.00
C ILE A 440 -44.91 -45.26 63.00
N GLN A 441 -45.65 -44.62 62.07
CA GLN A 441 -47.11 -44.82 61.94
C GLN A 441 -47.44 -46.27 61.58
N TYR A 442 -46.72 -46.86 60.62
CA TYR A 442 -46.91 -48.25 60.21
C TYR A 442 -46.65 -49.23 61.36
N LEU A 443 -45.55 -49.04 62.10
CA LEU A 443 -45.23 -49.89 63.26
C LEU A 443 -46.29 -49.77 64.36
N LYS A 444 -46.79 -48.56 64.64
CA LYS A 444 -47.92 -48.35 65.57
C LYS A 444 -49.18 -49.06 65.11
N GLN A 445 -49.53 -48.95 63.83
CA GLN A 445 -50.71 -49.60 63.26
C GLN A 445 -50.57 -51.13 63.30
N GLN A 446 -49.37 -51.66 63.09
CA GLN A 446 -49.10 -53.10 63.19
C GLN A 446 -49.19 -53.59 64.64
N GLU A 447 -48.74 -52.81 65.62
CA GLU A 447 -48.88 -53.11 67.05
C GLU A 447 -50.35 -53.11 67.50
N GLU A 448 -51.15 -52.15 67.04
CA GLU A 448 -52.61 -52.10 67.24
C GLU A 448 -53.34 -53.27 66.54
N SER A 449 -52.90 -53.67 65.35
CA SER A 449 -53.47 -54.82 64.61
C SER A 449 -53.09 -56.15 65.26
N SER A 450 -51.89 -56.25 65.82
CA SER A 450 -51.40 -57.44 66.52
C SER A 450 -52.10 -57.62 67.87
N SER A 451 -52.38 -56.52 68.57
CA SER A 451 -53.16 -56.52 69.83
C SER A 451 -54.67 -56.73 69.60
N ALA A 452 -55.23 -56.32 68.46
CA ALA A 452 -56.60 -56.66 68.06
C ALA A 452 -56.77 -58.12 67.57
N SER A 453 -55.73 -58.72 66.99
CA SER A 453 -55.77 -60.10 66.47
C SER A 453 -55.66 -61.21 67.52
N ILE A 454 -55.41 -60.88 68.80
CA ILE A 454 -55.44 -61.85 69.92
C ILE A 454 -56.89 -62.11 70.40
N ILE A 455 -57.88 -61.27 70.06
CA ILE A 455 -59.27 -61.43 70.52
C ILE A 455 -60.22 -61.97 69.43
N THR A 456 -59.81 -62.03 68.16
CA THR A 456 -60.70 -62.46 67.06
C THR A 456 -60.08 -63.51 66.14
N SER A 457 -59.41 -64.50 66.72
CA SER A 457 -59.06 -65.74 66.03
C SER A 457 -59.97 -66.89 66.48
N ASN A 458 -61.27 -66.76 66.25
CA ASN A 458 -62.23 -67.85 66.15
C ASN A 458 -63.48 -67.26 65.54
N THR A 459 -63.66 -67.40 64.23
CA THR A 459 -64.86 -67.95 63.56
C THR A 459 -64.77 -67.58 62.07
N TYR A 460 -65.13 -68.55 61.23
CA TYR A 460 -65.47 -68.46 59.80
C TYR A 460 -64.42 -68.89 58.77
N GLU A 461 -64.37 -70.21 58.63
CA GLU A 461 -64.24 -70.90 57.35
C GLU A 461 -65.36 -70.54 56.34
N ARG A 462 -65.00 -70.74 55.06
CA ARG A 462 -65.79 -71.28 53.92
C ARG A 462 -66.48 -70.34 52.91
N LYS A 463 -65.93 -70.41 51.67
CA LYS A 463 -66.55 -70.81 50.37
C LYS A 463 -66.55 -69.78 49.20
N THR A 464 -65.89 -70.23 48.10
CA THR A 464 -66.26 -70.17 46.64
C THR A 464 -66.39 -68.80 45.94
N ALA A 465 -66.18 -68.60 44.63
CA ALA A 465 -65.51 -69.25 43.49
C ALA A 465 -65.77 -68.40 42.21
N THR A 466 -64.83 -68.40 41.25
CA THR A 466 -65.01 -68.29 39.76
C THR A 466 -65.26 -66.95 39.02
N GLN A 467 -64.75 -66.95 37.75
CA GLN A 467 -64.90 -66.05 36.56
C GLN A 467 -63.87 -64.91 36.41
N SER A 468 -62.96 -64.81 35.42
CA SER A 468 -62.73 -65.30 34.03
C SER A 468 -63.23 -64.41 32.87
N TYR A 469 -62.27 -64.02 31.99
CA TYR A 469 -62.32 -63.50 30.59
C TYR A 469 -62.92 -62.08 30.33
N SER A 470 -62.55 -61.26 29.32
CA SER A 470 -61.70 -61.36 28.11
C SER A 470 -61.46 -59.97 27.45
N ASN A 471 -60.35 -59.85 26.70
CA ASN A 471 -60.11 -59.16 25.39
C ASN A 471 -60.99 -57.99 24.89
N SER A 472 -60.35 -57.01 24.21
CA SER A 472 -60.53 -56.78 22.75
C SER A 472 -59.76 -55.56 22.21
N GLN A 473 -59.16 -55.75 21.03
CA GLN A 473 -58.59 -54.74 20.12
C GLN A 473 -59.68 -53.86 19.48
N LYS A 474 -59.31 -52.65 19.02
CA LYS A 474 -60.01 -51.99 17.90
C LYS A 474 -59.09 -51.04 17.11
N SER A 475 -59.10 -51.24 15.81
CA SER A 475 -58.63 -50.39 14.72
C SER A 475 -59.76 -49.50 14.18
N ILE A 476 -59.42 -48.51 13.32
CA ILE A 476 -60.17 -47.78 12.25
C ILE A 476 -59.58 -46.34 12.17
N LYS A 477 -58.82 -45.92 11.13
CA LYS A 477 -59.18 -45.40 9.77
C LYS A 477 -60.05 -44.13 9.81
N GLU A 478 -59.59 -42.97 9.35
CA GLU A 478 -59.82 -42.26 8.05
C GLU A 478 -59.37 -40.78 8.31
N ASP A 479 -58.89 -39.91 7.42
CA ASP A 479 -59.25 -39.68 6.02
C ASP A 479 -58.28 -38.71 5.26
N ASN A 480 -58.12 -38.95 3.95
CA ASN A 480 -58.06 -38.05 2.75
C ASN A 480 -57.16 -36.78 2.66
N ARG A 481 -56.23 -36.68 1.67
CA ARG A 481 -56.33 -36.15 0.25
C ARG A 481 -56.47 -34.61 0.19
N ASN A 482 -55.79 -33.77 -0.61
CA ASN A 482 -55.13 -33.77 -1.93
C ASN A 482 -53.89 -32.82 -1.85
N GLU A 483 -52.94 -32.65 -2.78
CA GLU A 483 -53.05 -32.46 -4.22
C GLU A 483 -51.63 -32.48 -4.84
N LYS A 484 -51.42 -33.29 -5.88
CA LYS A 484 -50.29 -33.20 -6.80
C LYS A 484 -50.84 -32.70 -8.13
N ALA A 485 -50.29 -31.59 -8.64
CA ALA A 485 -49.65 -31.50 -9.97
C ALA A 485 -49.75 -30.06 -10.52
N PHE A 486 -48.61 -29.42 -10.77
CA PHE A 486 -48.44 -28.61 -11.97
C PHE A 486 -46.95 -28.55 -12.40
N HIS A 487 -46.72 -29.12 -13.58
CA HIS A 487 -45.70 -28.84 -14.58
C HIS A 487 -44.19 -28.80 -14.24
N THR A 488 -43.57 -29.93 -14.58
CA THR A 488 -42.31 -30.07 -15.30
C THR A 488 -42.18 -29.09 -16.49
N ALA A 489 -41.02 -28.43 -16.60
CA ALA A 489 -40.21 -28.20 -17.82
C ALA A 489 -39.58 -26.79 -17.92
N SER A 490 -38.54 -26.53 -17.12
CA SER A 490 -37.46 -25.59 -17.47
C SER A 490 -36.17 -26.08 -16.82
N LYS A 491 -35.77 -27.29 -17.22
CA LYS A 491 -34.61 -28.00 -16.70
C LYS A 491 -33.84 -28.53 -17.89
N HIS A 492 -32.83 -27.79 -18.32
CA HIS A 492 -31.58 -28.31 -18.87
C HIS A 492 -30.70 -27.12 -19.29
N LEU A 493 -29.78 -26.67 -18.41
CA LEU A 493 -28.44 -26.17 -18.78
C LEU A 493 -27.53 -25.63 -17.65
N LYS A 494 -27.89 -25.70 -16.35
CA LYS A 494 -27.02 -25.07 -15.30
C LYS A 494 -26.48 -25.94 -14.15
N GLN A 495 -26.62 -27.27 -14.17
CA GLN A 495 -26.42 -28.05 -12.94
C GLN A 495 -25.49 -29.26 -13.02
N ASN A 496 -24.39 -29.20 -13.78
CA ASN A 496 -23.45 -30.33 -13.84
C ASN A 496 -22.05 -30.15 -13.24
N ASN A 497 -21.66 -28.99 -12.68
CA ASN A 497 -20.27 -28.80 -12.19
C ASN A 497 -20.08 -28.43 -10.70
N ILE A 498 -21.09 -28.48 -9.82
CA ILE A 498 -20.93 -28.06 -8.40
C ILE A 498 -21.15 -29.18 -7.35
N THR A 499 -21.67 -30.36 -7.72
CA THR A 499 -22.15 -31.35 -6.72
C THR A 499 -21.14 -32.42 -6.25
N LYS A 500 -19.83 -32.25 -6.45
CA LYS A 500 -18.80 -33.19 -5.93
C LYS A 500 -17.79 -32.57 -4.96
N SER A 501 -18.25 -31.80 -3.98
CA SER A 501 -17.47 -31.58 -2.73
C SER A 501 -18.35 -31.78 -1.49
N ASN A 502 -18.55 -33.05 -1.14
CA ASN A 502 -19.26 -33.46 0.07
C ASN A 502 -18.26 -33.68 1.21
N SER A 503 -18.14 -32.73 2.15
CA SER A 503 -17.87 -33.05 3.57
C SER A 503 -17.95 -31.90 4.59
N SER A 504 -17.97 -30.60 4.22
CA SER A 504 -17.94 -29.51 5.24
C SER A 504 -19.22 -28.70 5.49
N ASN A 505 -20.33 -28.88 4.75
CA ASN A 505 -21.52 -28.02 4.88
C ASN A 505 -22.52 -28.50 5.95
N ARG A 506 -22.28 -28.24 7.24
CA ARG A 506 -23.23 -28.57 8.32
C ARG A 506 -23.86 -27.38 9.06
N PHE A 507 -23.30 -26.17 9.02
CA PHE A 507 -23.73 -25.11 9.93
C PHE A 507 -25.13 -24.54 9.59
N PHE A 508 -25.36 -24.09 8.35
CA PHE A 508 -26.63 -23.44 7.98
C PHE A 508 -27.72 -24.39 7.45
N LYS A 509 -27.42 -25.67 7.22
CA LYS A 509 -28.42 -26.65 6.73
C LYS A 509 -29.47 -27.05 7.77
N LYS A 510 -29.27 -26.70 9.05
CA LYS A 510 -30.17 -27.04 10.16
C LYS A 510 -31.12 -25.92 10.58
N ILE A 511 -30.97 -24.72 10.02
CA ILE A 511 -31.85 -23.61 10.38
C ILE A 511 -33.12 -23.71 9.53
N GLN A 512 -34.19 -24.22 10.13
CA GLN A 512 -35.53 -24.06 9.56
C GLN A 512 -35.92 -22.58 9.65
N TYR A 513 -36.36 -22.01 8.55
CA TYR A 513 -36.79 -20.61 8.49
C TYR A 513 -38.31 -20.55 8.47
N GLU A 514 -38.87 -19.64 9.27
CA GLU A 514 -40.33 -19.45 9.42
C GLU A 514 -40.90 -18.45 8.40
N PHE A 515 -40.06 -17.64 7.74
CA PHE A 515 -40.46 -16.62 6.78
C PHE A 515 -39.43 -16.43 5.65
N TYR A 516 -39.88 -15.83 4.53
CA TYR A 516 -39.14 -15.76 3.27
C TYR A 516 -37.85 -14.93 3.37
N GLU A 517 -37.88 -13.84 4.13
CA GLU A 517 -36.75 -12.94 4.35
C GLU A 517 -35.58 -13.65 5.04
N MET A 518 -35.87 -14.56 5.98
CA MET A 518 -34.86 -15.39 6.63
C MET A 518 -34.23 -16.39 5.64
N SER A 519 -35.00 -16.89 4.66
CA SER A 519 -34.45 -17.73 3.59
C SER A 519 -33.48 -16.96 2.69
N ILE A 520 -33.75 -15.68 2.43
CA ILE A 520 -32.86 -14.78 1.69
C ILE A 520 -31.57 -14.53 2.49
N LEU A 521 -31.68 -14.26 3.79
CA LEU A 521 -30.52 -14.06 4.67
C LEU A 521 -29.66 -15.33 4.76
N ILE A 522 -30.28 -16.50 4.97
CA ILE A 522 -29.56 -17.79 5.02
C ILE A 522 -28.87 -18.08 3.69
N ASN A 523 -29.55 -17.85 2.55
CA ASN A 523 -28.94 -18.03 1.23
C ASN A 523 -27.75 -17.07 1.04
N SER A 524 -27.88 -15.81 1.49
CA SER A 524 -26.80 -14.82 1.44
C SER A 524 -25.60 -15.22 2.31
N PHE A 525 -25.84 -15.73 3.53
CA PHE A 525 -24.77 -16.23 4.40
C PHE A 525 -24.12 -17.50 3.86
N GLN A 526 -24.87 -18.42 3.26
CA GLN A 526 -24.32 -19.61 2.60
C GLN A 526 -23.46 -19.23 1.39
N GLN A 527 -23.88 -18.23 0.63
CA GLN A 527 -23.08 -17.67 -0.47
C GLN A 527 -21.80 -17.01 0.06
N LEU A 528 -21.89 -16.20 1.12
CA LEU A 528 -20.73 -15.57 1.77
C LEU A 528 -19.76 -16.62 2.34
N GLU A 529 -20.28 -17.66 3.00
CA GLU A 529 -19.51 -18.78 3.51
C GLU A 529 -18.80 -19.53 2.38
N SER A 530 -19.45 -19.73 1.24
CA SER A 530 -18.84 -20.34 0.06
C SER A 530 -17.66 -19.51 -0.46
N VAL A 531 -17.77 -18.18 -0.47
CA VAL A 531 -16.71 -17.25 -0.86
C VAL A 531 -15.57 -17.29 0.15
N ILE A 532 -15.87 -17.21 1.45
CA ILE A 532 -14.86 -17.28 2.53
C ILE A 532 -14.10 -18.61 2.48
N ASN A 533 -14.80 -19.72 2.25
CA ASN A 533 -14.17 -21.03 2.15
C ASN A 533 -13.33 -21.18 0.87
N LEU A 534 -13.70 -20.53 -0.23
CA LEU A 534 -12.88 -20.47 -1.45
C LEU A 534 -11.61 -19.65 -1.23
N ILE A 535 -11.72 -18.49 -0.59
CA ILE A 535 -10.57 -17.64 -0.23
C ILE A 535 -9.63 -18.39 0.73
N LYS A 536 -10.17 -18.98 1.82
CA LYS A 536 -9.40 -19.78 2.77
C LYS A 536 -8.69 -20.96 2.12
N LYS A 537 -9.34 -21.69 1.20
CA LYS A 537 -8.69 -22.79 0.46
C LYS A 537 -7.60 -22.30 -0.47
N GLY A 538 -7.79 -21.15 -1.12
CA GLY A 538 -6.78 -20.49 -1.95
C GLY A 538 -5.55 -20.03 -1.15
N ASP A 539 -5.76 -19.58 0.09
CA ASP A 539 -4.70 -19.12 1.01
C ASP A 539 -4.09 -20.24 1.87
N GLN A 540 -4.72 -21.41 1.98
CA GLN A 540 -4.14 -22.54 2.73
C GLN A 540 -3.38 -23.53 1.83
N GLN A 541 -3.56 -23.48 0.51
CA GLN A 541 -2.79 -24.26 -0.47
C GLN A 541 -1.67 -23.43 -1.11
N ILE A 542 -0.98 -22.63 -0.28
CA ILE A 542 0.21 -21.86 -0.64
C ILE A 542 1.35 -22.85 -0.93
N VAL A 543 1.41 -23.32 -2.18
CA VAL A 543 2.56 -23.30 -3.11
C VAL A 543 2.07 -23.98 -4.40
N GLY A 544 1.83 -23.22 -5.46
CA GLY A 544 2.07 -23.72 -6.82
C GLY A 544 0.95 -23.67 -7.87
N ASN A 545 -0.34 -23.54 -7.56
CA ASN A 545 -1.37 -23.60 -8.63
C ASN A 545 -2.14 -22.29 -8.84
N ILE A 546 -1.54 -21.38 -9.62
CA ILE A 546 -2.17 -20.12 -10.07
C ILE A 546 -3.55 -20.39 -10.72
N SER A 547 -3.73 -21.52 -11.42
CA SER A 547 -5.02 -21.88 -12.04
C SER A 547 -6.13 -22.12 -11.01
N GLN A 548 -5.82 -22.69 -9.83
CA GLN A 548 -6.80 -22.84 -8.76
C GLN A 548 -7.20 -21.48 -8.16
N LYS A 549 -6.25 -20.57 -7.99
CA LYS A 549 -6.54 -19.20 -7.55
C LYS A 549 -7.43 -18.47 -8.56
N ILE A 550 -7.16 -18.60 -9.87
CA ILE A 550 -7.99 -18.03 -10.93
C ILE A 550 -9.41 -18.62 -10.87
N MET A 551 -9.56 -19.95 -10.71
CA MET A 551 -10.87 -20.59 -10.58
C MET A 551 -11.62 -20.09 -9.34
N ALA A 552 -10.96 -20.02 -8.18
CA ALA A 552 -11.56 -19.54 -6.94
C ALA A 552 -12.02 -18.07 -7.06
N SER A 553 -11.18 -17.18 -7.57
CA SER A 553 -11.53 -15.77 -7.78
C SER A 553 -12.66 -15.61 -8.82
N SER A 554 -12.67 -16.43 -9.88
CA SER A 554 -13.74 -16.41 -10.87
C SER A 554 -15.08 -16.91 -10.30
N SER A 555 -15.07 -17.93 -9.44
CA SER A 555 -16.27 -18.40 -8.74
C SER A 555 -16.78 -17.36 -7.74
N ALA A 556 -15.90 -16.76 -6.94
CA ALA A 556 -16.27 -15.70 -6.00
C ALA A 556 -16.87 -14.49 -6.72
N LYS A 557 -16.31 -14.11 -7.87
CA LYS A 557 -16.86 -13.07 -8.75
C LYS A 557 -18.32 -13.34 -9.13
N GLN A 558 -18.65 -14.57 -9.53
CA GLN A 558 -20.02 -14.94 -9.91
C GLN A 558 -20.99 -14.79 -8.74
N VAL A 559 -20.55 -15.14 -7.53
CA VAL A 559 -21.35 -14.96 -6.31
C VAL A 559 -21.60 -13.48 -6.04
N PHE A 560 -20.55 -12.64 -6.01
CA PHE A 560 -20.72 -11.20 -5.79
C PHE A 560 -21.56 -10.52 -6.88
N HIS A 561 -21.46 -10.99 -8.12
CA HIS A 561 -22.31 -10.54 -9.21
C HIS A 561 -23.78 -10.89 -8.96
N SER A 562 -24.09 -12.10 -8.49
CA SER A 562 -25.48 -12.51 -8.22
C SER A 562 -26.14 -11.75 -7.07
N VAL A 563 -25.36 -11.17 -6.16
CA VAL A 563 -25.85 -10.34 -5.04
C VAL A 563 -25.68 -8.83 -5.28
N ASN A 564 -25.32 -8.42 -6.50
CA ASN A 564 -25.07 -7.02 -6.88
C ASN A 564 -24.05 -6.29 -5.96
N ASN A 565 -23.06 -7.01 -5.42
CA ASN A 565 -22.01 -6.42 -4.59
C ASN A 565 -20.85 -5.95 -5.49
N ASN A 566 -20.86 -4.69 -5.89
CA ASN A 566 -19.86 -4.11 -6.81
C ASN A 566 -18.47 -4.05 -6.19
N ILE A 567 -18.35 -3.77 -4.88
CA ILE A 567 -17.07 -3.77 -4.17
C ILE A 567 -16.42 -5.16 -4.24
N GLY A 568 -17.19 -6.21 -3.92
CA GLY A 568 -16.73 -7.60 -3.95
C GLY A 568 -16.39 -8.06 -5.37
N GLN A 569 -17.20 -7.70 -6.37
CA GLN A 569 -16.88 -7.94 -7.78
C GLN A 569 -15.57 -7.27 -8.18
N GLY A 570 -15.41 -5.98 -7.84
CA GLY A 570 -14.22 -5.21 -8.12
C GLY A 570 -12.97 -5.79 -7.47
N PHE A 571 -13.08 -6.31 -6.25
CA PHE A 571 -12.00 -7.03 -5.58
C PHE A 571 -11.63 -8.33 -6.31
N CYS A 572 -12.60 -9.14 -6.73
CA CYS A 572 -12.32 -10.35 -7.49
C CYS A 572 -11.68 -10.05 -8.85
N TYR A 573 -12.13 -9.01 -9.55
CA TYR A 573 -11.49 -8.52 -10.78
C TYR A 573 -10.04 -8.09 -10.53
N PHE A 574 -9.77 -7.36 -9.45
CA PHE A 574 -8.41 -6.96 -9.09
C PHE A 574 -7.50 -8.18 -8.87
N GLN A 575 -7.96 -9.17 -8.10
CA GLN A 575 -7.22 -10.41 -7.85
C GLN A 575 -6.95 -11.20 -9.12
N LEU A 576 -7.95 -11.33 -10.00
CA LEU A 576 -7.77 -11.95 -11.31
C LEU A 576 -6.73 -11.20 -12.15
N GLY A 577 -6.78 -9.86 -12.13
CA GLY A 577 -5.78 -9.01 -12.78
C GLY A 577 -4.37 -9.31 -12.30
N GLN A 578 -4.16 -9.39 -10.99
CA GLN A 578 -2.86 -9.73 -10.40
C GLN A 578 -2.38 -11.12 -10.80
N LEU A 579 -3.25 -12.13 -10.77
CA LEU A 579 -2.91 -13.50 -11.16
C LEU A 579 -2.54 -13.59 -12.65
N TYR A 580 -3.26 -12.90 -13.54
CA TYR A 580 -2.91 -12.84 -14.96
C TYR A 580 -1.62 -12.05 -15.20
N TYR A 581 -1.39 -10.98 -14.45
CA TYR A 581 -0.16 -10.21 -14.51
C TYR A 581 1.05 -11.08 -14.13
N GLN A 582 0.95 -11.88 -13.07
CA GLN A 582 1.97 -12.86 -12.67
C GLN A 582 2.25 -13.91 -13.76
N GLN A 583 1.22 -14.31 -14.52
CA GLN A 583 1.36 -15.20 -15.68
C GLN A 583 1.88 -14.48 -16.95
N ARG A 584 2.26 -13.19 -16.86
CA ARG A 584 2.63 -12.32 -18.00
C ARG A 584 1.55 -12.21 -19.07
N LYS A 585 0.29 -12.45 -18.70
CA LYS A 585 -0.89 -12.30 -19.56
C LYS A 585 -1.44 -10.89 -19.44
N TYR A 586 -0.66 -9.91 -19.90
CA TYR A 586 -0.90 -8.49 -19.62
C TYR A 586 -2.22 -7.96 -20.19
N ILE A 587 -2.66 -8.48 -21.34
CA ILE A 587 -3.97 -8.10 -21.94
C ILE A 587 -5.12 -8.51 -21.01
N GLN A 588 -5.12 -9.76 -20.55
CA GLN A 588 -6.13 -10.26 -19.62
C GLN A 588 -6.03 -9.54 -18.27
N ALA A 589 -4.81 -9.23 -17.82
CA ALA A 589 -4.59 -8.46 -16.60
C ALA A 589 -5.22 -7.06 -16.71
N ALA A 590 -4.94 -6.34 -17.80
CA ALA A 590 -5.46 -5.00 -18.06
C ALA A 590 -6.99 -4.98 -18.11
N GLN A 591 -7.61 -5.94 -18.81
CA GLN A 591 -9.06 -6.08 -18.85
C GLN A 591 -9.66 -6.29 -17.45
N ASN A 592 -9.04 -7.14 -16.62
CA ASN A 592 -9.54 -7.39 -15.27
C ASN A 592 -9.32 -6.17 -14.35
N PHE A 593 -8.18 -5.46 -14.47
CA PHE A 593 -7.97 -4.23 -13.72
C PHE A 593 -8.92 -3.12 -14.14
N GLU A 594 -9.22 -2.98 -15.43
CA GLU A 594 -10.23 -2.04 -15.95
C GLU A 594 -11.60 -2.31 -15.33
N GLN A 595 -12.04 -3.58 -15.33
CA GLN A 595 -13.32 -3.96 -14.71
C GLN A 595 -13.32 -3.72 -13.19
N SER A 596 -12.17 -3.87 -12.54
CA SER A 596 -12.00 -3.52 -11.13
C SER A 596 -12.16 -2.02 -10.87
N VAL A 597 -11.56 -1.18 -11.73
CA VAL A 597 -11.74 0.28 -11.69
C VAL A 597 -13.21 0.64 -11.89
N ASN A 598 -13.85 0.13 -12.95
CA ASN A 598 -15.26 0.41 -13.25
C ASN A 598 -16.19 0.00 -12.10
N SER A 599 -15.95 -1.15 -11.47
CA SER A 599 -16.72 -1.58 -10.29
C SER A 599 -16.57 -0.61 -9.11
N MET A 600 -15.40 0.03 -8.97
CA MET A 600 -15.17 1.06 -7.96
C MET A 600 -15.84 2.38 -8.31
N LEU A 601 -15.80 2.78 -9.59
CA LEU A 601 -16.44 4.00 -10.06
C LEU A 601 -17.96 3.95 -9.83
N ILE A 602 -18.60 2.82 -10.13
CA ILE A 602 -20.03 2.61 -9.85
C ILE A 602 -20.32 2.79 -8.35
N GLU A 603 -19.47 2.30 -7.46
CA GLU A 603 -19.64 2.42 -6.01
C GLU A 603 -19.59 3.89 -5.53
N VAL A 604 -18.80 4.74 -6.19
CA VAL A 604 -18.71 6.18 -5.89
C VAL A 604 -19.64 7.03 -6.77
N ASN A 605 -20.64 6.42 -7.41
CA ASN A 605 -21.57 7.06 -8.35
C ASN A 605 -20.84 7.87 -9.44
N ILE A 606 -19.90 7.19 -10.10
CA ILE A 606 -19.17 7.69 -11.26
C ILE A 606 -19.32 6.66 -12.39
N ASP A 607 -19.78 7.13 -13.54
CA ASP A 607 -20.09 6.31 -14.70
C ASP A 607 -18.82 5.83 -15.42
N ASP A 608 -17.81 6.71 -15.54
CA ASP A 608 -16.55 6.40 -16.22
C ASP A 608 -15.34 7.22 -15.71
N ILE A 609 -14.16 6.87 -16.21
CA ILE A 609 -12.89 7.53 -15.86
C ILE A 609 -12.87 9.02 -16.27
N ASN A 610 -13.60 9.41 -17.33
CA ASN A 610 -13.64 10.82 -17.75
C ASN A 610 -14.43 11.66 -16.76
N GLN A 611 -15.57 11.15 -16.30
CA GLN A 611 -16.37 11.79 -15.26
C GLN A 611 -15.62 11.84 -13.92
N LEU A 612 -14.81 10.82 -13.59
CA LEU A 612 -13.88 10.88 -12.45
C LEU A 612 -12.92 12.07 -12.59
N SER A 613 -12.25 12.18 -13.74
CA SER A 613 -11.31 13.26 -14.01
C SER A 613 -11.97 14.64 -13.87
N GLN A 614 -13.17 14.81 -14.45
CA GLN A 614 -13.95 16.05 -14.32
C GLN A 614 -14.33 16.35 -12.87
N LYS A 615 -14.80 15.35 -12.11
CA LYS A 615 -15.15 15.54 -10.69
C LYS A 615 -13.93 15.91 -9.84
N ILE A 616 -12.75 15.34 -10.10
CA ILE A 616 -11.51 15.70 -9.41
C ILE A 616 -11.11 17.14 -9.76
N LEU A 617 -11.08 17.50 -11.05
CA LEU A 617 -10.71 18.85 -11.51
C LEU A 617 -11.64 19.93 -10.95
N ASN A 618 -12.93 19.63 -10.84
CA ASN A 618 -13.93 20.55 -10.31
C ASN A 618 -14.03 20.54 -8.77
N GLY A 619 -13.18 19.78 -8.06
CA GLY A 619 -13.26 19.65 -6.59
C GLY A 619 -14.52 18.95 -6.07
N ASN A 620 -15.31 18.32 -6.94
CA ASN A 620 -16.61 17.71 -6.65
C ASN A 620 -16.53 16.19 -6.44
N PHE A 621 -15.34 15.65 -6.18
CA PHE A 621 -15.15 14.23 -5.94
C PHE A 621 -15.40 13.89 -4.47
N ASN A 622 -16.64 13.50 -4.16
CA ASN A 622 -17.05 13.10 -2.82
C ASN A 622 -16.87 11.59 -2.61
N ALA A 623 -15.68 11.18 -2.16
CA ALA A 623 -15.38 9.80 -1.79
C ALA A 623 -14.64 9.76 -0.45
N THR A 624 -14.85 8.69 0.32
CA THR A 624 -14.10 8.46 1.55
C THR A 624 -12.63 8.20 1.25
N LEU A 625 -11.74 8.54 2.18
CA LEU A 625 -10.29 8.27 2.05
C LEU A 625 -9.99 6.81 1.66
N TYR A 626 -10.71 5.87 2.26
CA TYR A 626 -10.60 4.44 1.96
C TYR A 626 -10.98 4.11 0.51
N GLN A 627 -12.06 4.69 -0.01
CA GLN A 627 -12.47 4.52 -1.41
C GLN A 627 -11.42 5.12 -2.36
N CYS A 628 -10.87 6.29 -2.03
CA CYS A 628 -9.79 6.91 -2.81
C CYS A 628 -8.54 6.02 -2.88
N GLN A 629 -8.12 5.43 -1.75
CA GLN A 629 -6.97 4.53 -1.70
C GLN A 629 -7.18 3.28 -2.56
N ILE A 630 -8.36 2.66 -2.50
CA ILE A 630 -8.71 1.51 -3.34
C ILE A 630 -8.70 1.89 -4.82
N LEU A 631 -9.30 3.03 -5.18
CA LEU A 631 -9.38 3.49 -6.55
C LEU A 631 -7.98 3.79 -7.11
N GLN A 632 -7.13 4.47 -6.34
CA GLN A 632 -5.73 4.74 -6.68
C GLN A 632 -4.96 3.44 -6.97
N GLN A 633 -5.08 2.44 -6.08
CA GLN A 633 -4.41 1.15 -6.26
C GLN A 633 -4.88 0.46 -7.55
N ARG A 634 -6.18 0.43 -7.81
CA ARG A 634 -6.75 -0.21 -9.01
C ARG A 634 -6.32 0.50 -10.30
N LEU A 635 -6.35 1.83 -10.31
CA LEU A 635 -5.88 2.64 -11.43
C LEU A 635 -4.39 2.41 -11.70
N PHE A 636 -3.57 2.36 -10.65
CA PHE A 636 -2.15 2.09 -10.77
C PHE A 636 -1.87 0.75 -11.47
N PHE A 637 -2.49 -0.34 -11.01
CA PHE A 637 -2.30 -1.65 -11.64
C PHE A 637 -2.87 -1.74 -13.06
N TYR A 638 -3.97 -1.04 -13.32
CA TYR A 638 -4.50 -0.89 -14.67
C TYR A 638 -3.47 -0.23 -15.60
N VAL A 639 -2.93 0.94 -15.24
CA VAL A 639 -1.90 1.64 -16.02
C VAL A 639 -0.63 0.80 -16.17
N LEU A 640 -0.18 0.14 -15.10
CA LEU A 640 0.99 -0.73 -15.12
C LEU A 640 0.84 -1.89 -16.12
N SER A 641 -0.34 -2.53 -16.14
CA SER A 641 -0.62 -3.61 -17.08
C SER A 641 -0.69 -3.14 -18.54
N GLN A 642 -1.23 -1.93 -18.79
CA GLN A 642 -1.24 -1.31 -20.13
C GLN A 642 0.20 -1.00 -20.60
N LYS A 643 1.06 -0.49 -19.70
CA LYS A 643 2.48 -0.26 -19.97
C LYS A 643 3.20 -1.56 -20.38
N GLU A 644 3.05 -2.63 -19.59
CA GLU A 644 3.67 -3.92 -19.91
C GLU A 644 3.13 -4.54 -21.21
N GLN A 645 1.84 -4.35 -21.50
CA GLN A 645 1.25 -4.74 -22.77
C GLN A 645 1.92 -4.01 -23.94
N ALA A 646 2.09 -2.69 -23.86
CA ALA A 646 2.78 -1.89 -24.88
C ALA A 646 4.24 -2.34 -25.07
N LEU A 647 4.99 -2.52 -23.98
CA LEU A 647 6.37 -3.00 -24.02
C LEU A 647 6.50 -4.40 -24.63
N THR A 648 5.53 -5.27 -24.38
CA THR A 648 5.49 -6.61 -24.97
C THR A 648 5.23 -6.53 -26.47
N PHE A 649 4.35 -5.63 -26.92
CA PHE A 649 4.10 -5.38 -28.33
C PHE A 649 5.35 -4.85 -29.06
N ASP A 650 6.06 -3.89 -28.47
CA ASP A 650 7.31 -3.38 -29.03
C ASP A 650 8.37 -4.48 -29.17
N ARG A 651 8.48 -5.36 -28.18
CA ARG A 651 9.39 -6.53 -28.26
C ARG A 651 9.01 -7.50 -29.38
N LEU A 652 7.71 -7.75 -29.55
CA LEU A 652 7.22 -8.62 -30.62
C LEU A 652 7.49 -8.02 -31.99
N ASN A 653 7.25 -6.72 -32.18
CA ASN A 653 7.54 -6.02 -33.43
C ASN A 653 9.04 -6.02 -33.76
N LEU A 654 9.90 -5.84 -32.74
CA LEU A 654 11.35 -5.96 -32.88
C LEU A 654 11.81 -7.38 -33.21
N SER A 655 11.08 -8.41 -32.76
CA SER A 655 11.38 -9.81 -33.10
C SER A 655 10.85 -10.23 -34.47
N SER A 656 9.75 -9.63 -34.93
CA SER A 656 9.18 -9.92 -36.25
C SER A 656 9.99 -9.35 -37.41
N SER A 657 10.87 -8.37 -37.17
CA SER A 657 11.87 -7.98 -38.18
C SER A 657 12.97 -9.02 -38.37
N ASP A 658 13.09 -9.99 -37.44
CA ASP A 658 14.11 -11.04 -37.45
C ASP A 658 13.55 -12.44 -37.76
N LEU A 659 12.22 -12.61 -37.84
CA LEU A 659 11.58 -13.92 -38.06
C LEU A 659 10.49 -13.84 -39.13
N GLU A 660 10.91 -14.03 -40.38
CA GLU A 660 10.01 -14.42 -41.46
C GLU A 660 9.57 -15.89 -41.30
N LYS A 661 8.23 -16.06 -41.31
CA LYS A 661 7.45 -17.27 -41.63
C LYS A 661 7.31 -18.34 -40.54
N GLU A 662 6.23 -18.24 -39.77
CA GLU A 662 5.21 -19.30 -39.70
C GLU A 662 3.90 -18.91 -38.99
N ASP A 663 3.81 -17.77 -38.28
CA ASP A 663 2.59 -17.37 -37.55
C ASP A 663 1.90 -16.09 -38.10
N GLU A 664 1.98 -15.86 -39.41
CA GLU A 664 1.40 -14.65 -40.04
C GLU A 664 -0.10 -14.51 -39.86
N LYS A 665 -0.87 -15.61 -39.79
CA LYS A 665 -2.34 -15.50 -39.77
C LYS A 665 -2.86 -15.03 -38.41
N GLN A 666 -2.38 -15.64 -37.33
CA GLN A 666 -2.80 -15.26 -35.97
C GLN A 666 -2.22 -13.89 -35.57
N SER A 667 -0.98 -13.59 -35.99
CA SER A 667 -0.40 -12.26 -35.80
C SER A 667 -1.16 -11.18 -36.58
N ARG A 668 -1.59 -11.45 -37.82
CA ARG A 668 -2.40 -10.50 -38.62
C ARG A 668 -3.79 -10.28 -38.02
N GLU A 669 -4.47 -11.32 -37.52
CA GLU A 669 -5.79 -11.17 -36.88
C GLU A 669 -5.70 -10.34 -35.58
N ILE A 670 -4.66 -10.58 -34.76
CA ILE A 670 -4.40 -9.79 -33.55
C ILE A 670 -4.02 -8.34 -33.92
N HIS A 671 -3.16 -8.16 -34.94
CA HIS A 671 -2.71 -6.85 -35.39
C HIS A 671 -3.88 -6.01 -35.96
N GLN A 672 -4.76 -6.60 -36.77
CA GLN A 672 -5.95 -5.93 -37.30
C GLN A 672 -6.94 -5.52 -36.20
N SER A 673 -7.22 -6.40 -35.24
CA SER A 673 -8.09 -6.08 -34.11
C SER A 673 -7.54 -4.93 -33.25
N LEU A 674 -6.21 -4.87 -33.08
CA LEU A 674 -5.56 -3.82 -32.30
C LEU A 674 -5.45 -2.49 -33.05
N GLN A 675 -5.18 -2.51 -34.36
CA GLN A 675 -5.21 -1.30 -35.19
C GLN A 675 -6.59 -0.64 -35.19
N GLN A 676 -7.66 -1.43 -35.26
CA GLN A 676 -9.03 -0.91 -35.14
C GLN A 676 -9.27 -0.18 -33.81
N LYS A 677 -8.83 -0.76 -32.68
CA LYS A 677 -8.94 -0.12 -31.37
C LYS A 677 -8.11 1.17 -31.26
N PHE A 678 -6.92 1.18 -31.86
CA PHE A 678 -6.05 2.36 -31.82
C PHE A 678 -6.66 3.53 -32.60
N GLU A 679 -7.25 3.26 -33.77
CA GLU A 679 -7.97 4.27 -34.55
C GLU A 679 -9.24 4.76 -33.82
N GLU A 680 -9.96 3.89 -33.11
CA GLU A 680 -11.08 4.33 -32.24
C GLU A 680 -10.61 5.28 -31.14
N ILE A 681 -9.49 4.98 -30.47
CA ILE A 681 -8.93 5.85 -29.42
C ILE A 681 -8.50 7.19 -29.99
N LYS A 682 -7.79 7.19 -31.13
CA LYS A 682 -7.34 8.41 -31.82
C LYS A 682 -8.52 9.27 -32.26
N LYS A 683 -9.60 8.65 -32.76
CA LYS A 683 -10.84 9.33 -33.12
C LYS A 683 -11.52 9.97 -31.90
N LYS A 684 -11.57 9.27 -30.76
CA LYS A 684 -12.09 9.82 -29.49
C LYS A 684 -11.24 10.98 -28.97
N GLN A 685 -9.91 10.90 -29.05
CA GLN A 685 -9.02 11.99 -28.67
C GLN A 685 -9.20 13.24 -29.55
N ASN A 686 -9.38 13.06 -30.85
CA ASN A 686 -9.66 14.17 -31.75
C ASN A 686 -11.04 14.80 -31.47
N GLN A 687 -12.07 14.00 -31.20
CA GLN A 687 -13.38 14.51 -30.77
C GLN A 687 -13.31 15.32 -29.47
N ILE A 688 -12.47 14.91 -28.50
CA ILE A 688 -12.25 15.66 -27.25
C ILE A 688 -11.48 16.98 -27.52
N LYS A 689 -10.51 16.97 -28.45
CA LYS A 689 -9.80 18.20 -28.87
C LYS A 689 -10.73 19.18 -29.56
N ASP A 690 -11.63 18.70 -30.42
CA ASP A 690 -12.59 19.53 -31.16
C ASP A 690 -13.70 20.08 -30.24
N GLN A 691 -14.10 19.33 -29.21
CA GLN A 691 -15.04 19.81 -28.18
C GLN A 691 -14.43 20.86 -27.24
N ASN A 692 -13.10 20.85 -27.05
CA ASN A 692 -12.37 21.81 -26.22
C ASN A 692 -11.85 23.03 -27.00
N SER A 693 -12.05 23.12 -28.33
CA SER A 693 -11.64 24.26 -29.16
C SER A 693 -12.68 25.39 -29.29
N LEU A 694 -13.82 25.33 -28.59
CA LEU A 694 -14.74 26.45 -28.46
C LEU A 694 -14.42 27.25 -27.20
N LYS A 695 -13.68 28.36 -27.38
CA LYS A 695 -13.41 29.37 -26.34
C LYS A 695 -14.41 30.55 -26.49
N PRO A 696 -14.76 31.29 -25.40
CA PRO A 696 -14.10 31.18 -24.12
C PRO A 696 -14.93 31.26 -22.82
N ILE A 697 -14.42 30.45 -21.88
CA ILE A 697 -14.24 30.61 -20.42
C ILE A 697 -13.74 32.02 -19.95
N GLN A 698 -13.71 33.03 -20.82
CA GLN A 698 -13.30 34.41 -20.49
C GLN A 698 -14.42 35.25 -19.86
N ILE A 699 -15.66 34.74 -19.86
CA ILE A 699 -16.80 35.38 -19.20
C ILE A 699 -16.89 34.96 -17.73
N ILE A 700 -16.53 33.71 -17.38
CA ILE A 700 -16.63 33.21 -16.00
C ILE A 700 -15.42 33.67 -15.14
N MET A 701 -14.22 33.74 -15.72
CA MET A 701 -13.04 34.26 -14.98
C MET A 701 -13.12 35.77 -14.69
N ASN A 702 -13.90 36.56 -15.45
CA ASN A 702 -14.03 38.00 -15.21
C ASN A 702 -15.07 38.33 -14.13
N ASP A 703 -16.09 37.49 -13.94
CA ASP A 703 -17.09 37.67 -12.88
C ASP A 703 -16.57 37.20 -11.51
N GLU A 704 -15.73 36.15 -11.46
CA GLU A 704 -15.03 35.75 -10.22
C GLU A 704 -13.92 36.73 -9.83
N LEU A 705 -13.16 37.30 -10.79
CA LEU A 705 -12.15 38.33 -10.48
C LEU A 705 -12.78 39.66 -9.97
N ALA A 706 -14.03 39.95 -10.32
CA ALA A 706 -14.75 41.12 -9.85
C ALA A 706 -15.29 40.95 -8.43
N SER A 707 -15.69 39.72 -8.07
CA SER A 707 -16.11 39.36 -6.71
C SER A 707 -14.92 39.37 -5.73
N ASP A 708 -13.78 38.82 -6.14
CA ASP A 708 -12.59 38.74 -5.25
C ASP A 708 -11.91 40.10 -5.07
N LYS A 709 -11.99 41.01 -6.04
CA LYS A 709 -11.50 42.40 -5.86
C LYS A 709 -12.30 43.18 -4.82
N HIS A 710 -13.60 42.92 -4.67
CA HIS A 710 -14.41 43.60 -3.67
C HIS A 710 -14.08 43.14 -2.25
N LEU A 711 -13.80 41.84 -2.07
CA LEU A 711 -13.43 41.26 -0.78
C LEU A 711 -12.01 41.65 -0.34
N ILE A 712 -11.08 41.76 -1.29
CA ILE A 712 -9.70 42.23 -1.01
C ILE A 712 -9.71 43.72 -0.65
N THR A 713 -10.58 44.54 -1.26
CA THR A 713 -10.66 45.97 -0.94
C THR A 713 -11.23 46.22 0.47
N GLU A 714 -12.24 45.45 0.91
CA GLU A 714 -12.76 45.52 2.28
C GLU A 714 -11.73 45.06 3.34
N GLN A 715 -10.94 44.02 3.05
CA GLN A 715 -9.87 43.58 3.96
C GLN A 715 -8.69 44.56 4.00
N GLN A 716 -8.37 45.21 2.88
CA GLN A 716 -7.32 46.24 2.84
C GLN A 716 -7.72 47.50 3.62
N ASP A 717 -9.00 47.87 3.59
CA ASP A 717 -9.53 49.01 4.33
C ASP A 717 -9.60 48.73 5.85
N GLU A 718 -9.90 47.49 6.28
CA GLU A 718 -9.77 47.07 7.69
C GLU A 718 -8.32 47.09 8.19
N ILE A 719 -7.35 46.65 7.37
CA ILE A 719 -5.93 46.68 7.74
C ILE A 719 -5.43 48.13 7.84
N ASN A 720 -5.84 49.02 6.92
CA ASN A 720 -5.48 50.43 6.95
C ASN A 720 -6.14 51.21 8.12
N LEU A 721 -7.29 50.76 8.62
CA LEU A 721 -7.93 51.31 9.82
C LEU A 721 -7.14 50.92 11.08
N ASN A 722 -6.73 49.66 11.21
CA ASN A 722 -5.93 49.20 12.35
C ASN A 722 -4.51 49.83 12.38
N GLU A 723 -3.86 49.99 11.22
CA GLU A 723 -2.54 50.67 11.17
C GLU A 723 -2.62 52.17 11.54
N ASN A 724 -3.79 52.80 11.39
CA ASN A 724 -3.98 54.19 11.81
C ASN A 724 -4.30 54.31 13.31
N GLU A 725 -5.00 53.34 13.92
CA GLU A 725 -5.16 53.28 15.38
C GLU A 725 -3.82 53.05 16.08
N ASP A 726 -2.99 52.14 15.58
CA ASP A 726 -1.65 51.88 16.13
C ASP A 726 -0.72 53.10 16.01
N ARG A 727 -0.86 53.91 14.94
CA ARG A 727 -0.10 55.16 14.77
C ARG A 727 -0.61 56.32 15.62
N GLU A 728 -1.89 56.34 15.99
CA GLU A 728 -2.42 57.32 16.95
C GLU A 728 -1.99 56.95 18.38
N GLU A 729 -1.99 55.66 18.76
CA GLU A 729 -1.42 55.22 20.05
C GLU A 729 0.09 55.52 20.14
N GLU A 730 0.87 55.33 19.07
CA GLU A 730 2.29 55.69 19.07
C GLU A 730 2.51 57.21 19.14
N LYS A 731 1.59 58.02 18.59
CA LYS A 731 1.64 59.48 18.71
C LYS A 731 1.27 59.97 20.11
N GLU A 732 0.29 59.35 20.77
CA GLU A 732 -0.05 59.69 22.16
C GLU A 732 1.07 59.28 23.12
N LEU A 733 1.73 58.14 22.89
CA LEU A 733 2.89 57.72 23.69
C LEU A 733 4.06 58.70 23.55
N ARG A 734 4.32 59.22 22.35
CA ARG A 734 5.38 60.22 22.09
C ARG A 734 5.07 61.62 22.61
N ILE A 735 3.82 61.94 22.95
CA ILE A 735 3.45 63.21 23.59
C ILE A 735 3.54 63.09 25.14
N SER A 736 3.62 61.87 25.67
CA SER A 736 3.76 61.60 27.11
C SER A 736 5.21 61.45 27.63
N VAL A 737 6.19 61.41 26.73
CA VAL A 737 7.65 61.44 27.00
C VAL A 737 8.18 62.84 26.71
#